data_AF-A0A920DRZ3-F1
#
_entry.id   AF-A0A920DRZ3-F1
#
_cell.length_a   1.000
_cell.length_b   1.000
_cell.length_c   1.000
_cell.angle_alpha   90.00
_cell.angle_beta   90.00
_cell.angle_gamma   90.00
#
_symmetry.space_group_name_H-M   'P 1'
#
loop_
_entity.id
_entity.type
_entity.pdbx_description
1 polymer ?
#
loop_
_entity_poly.entity_id
_entity_poly.type
_entity_poly.pdbx_seq_one_letter_code
_entity_poly.pdbx_strand_id
1 'polypeptide(L)'
;MNYNPDAVEEDGSCEYPIDCDDLNYLTIDVTDGYYPSEVSWSIGNVNGGVGSTAACLEDGCLTFNMFDSWGDGWNESYVTISNEFGDTLLNGTLEAGEQGVLFFALNEECEDGPIFGCTDSIALNYNENANSDDGSCEYDNSCICPEIYEPVCGANGITYSNSCFADCDAVTYSEGVCDDEPVDCDYETFTLNMSDSYGDGWNGNTFEVAGQSLTLEFGSEGTALVCIDMTSCNTITVGGGLWQEEVSWTLGELSGGAPYDGQIGDCGEVSGCTDELALNYNPNATVDDGSCDYDIIIDYGACTDPNAINYDPNATFDDGSCEYENTCNGLAATLTLITVNYGSEISWSLVSSAGEVVGSGNGYSNDASYQSSLCLDQGVSYSFEANDSYGDGWNGGYFIIETSECELVSGGSDFTSGSFAEYTFTASCGDSDPCAAVDCGPGYECVDGDCILIDVAPWDVYITGTNHTIVIDGSAVIDLGENTLEVGDALGVFFTDDNGDLQCAGQTTWTGSNGAIAAQGDDTTTDELDGFVPGSEFVWMIWDASESVEIMVLATYNEALNDQGNFVVNGYSALAGLTYMPVGPSEQLLVMPSGWSNFSTYMSSENMDMVAFLSPIISDVIIAKDNAGLAYLPEWNFNGIGDLQVGQGYQVKLSNANELLVSGEYMMPEDNPIDLLAGWNMIGYLRTEPAAADAVLADITSTGNLVIAKDYSGNAYLPEWNFNGIGDMVAGEAYQLKVNNADVLQYLSNDDSYRMSSTEVTENNVSHYSKVAPTDNNMTVVIEDAAWDILPTEGSEIAAFDKDGNMVGSAIYSSPVTVVTVWGDDATTTSKDGMVVSESVSFKVWNTNEVSDFTVSKWIKGFSSFTK
;
A
#
# COMPACT_ATOMS: atom_id res chain seq x y z
N MET A 1 25.29 -48.05 36.53
CA MET A 1 25.45 -46.61 36.78
C MET A 1 25.57 -46.26 38.27
N ASN A 2 25.09 -47.09 39.19
CA ASN A 2 25.12 -46.86 40.64
C ASN A 2 26.08 -47.80 41.42
N TYR A 3 27.31 -47.98 40.91
CA TYR A 3 28.28 -48.90 41.52
C TYR A 3 28.76 -48.40 42.91
N ASN A 4 28.50 -49.20 43.94
CA ASN A 4 29.03 -48.99 45.29
C ASN A 4 30.12 -50.03 45.62
N PRO A 5 31.40 -49.62 45.75
CA PRO A 5 32.50 -50.55 46.01
C PRO A 5 32.47 -51.20 47.40
N ASP A 6 31.66 -50.70 48.33
CA ASP A 6 31.52 -51.24 49.70
C ASP A 6 30.35 -52.25 49.84
N ALA A 7 29.59 -52.48 48.76
CA ALA A 7 28.50 -53.45 48.77
C ALA A 7 29.06 -54.90 48.79
N VAL A 8 28.61 -55.69 49.77
CA VAL A 8 29.03 -57.10 49.96
C VAL A 8 27.99 -58.13 49.54
N GLU A 9 26.78 -57.70 49.21
CA GLU A 9 25.69 -58.53 48.66
C GLU A 9 24.91 -57.72 47.60
N GLU A 10 24.51 -58.39 46.53
CA GLU A 10 23.76 -57.81 45.41
C GLU A 10 22.26 -57.85 45.74
N ASP A 11 21.64 -56.67 45.90
CA ASP A 11 20.23 -56.52 46.28
C ASP A 11 19.28 -56.37 45.07
N GLY A 12 19.84 -56.51 43.86
CA GLY A 12 19.11 -56.36 42.59
C GLY A 12 18.80 -54.91 42.21
N SER A 13 19.37 -53.91 42.91
CA SER A 13 19.22 -52.48 42.58
C SER A 13 20.19 -51.98 41.52
N CYS A 14 20.96 -52.85 40.87
CA CYS A 14 21.93 -52.50 39.84
C CYS A 14 21.23 -51.84 38.63
N GLU A 15 21.54 -50.57 38.38
CA GLU A 15 21.13 -49.88 37.17
C GLU A 15 22.14 -50.15 36.05
N TYR A 16 21.69 -50.76 34.96
CA TYR A 16 22.49 -51.03 33.77
C TYR A 16 22.24 -49.91 32.74
N PRO A 17 23.25 -49.46 31.98
CA PRO A 17 23.02 -48.58 30.83
C PRO A 17 22.04 -49.25 29.87
N ILE A 18 21.18 -48.46 29.23
CA ILE A 18 20.37 -48.95 28.11
C ILE A 18 21.34 -49.36 27.00
N ASP A 19 21.25 -50.62 26.57
CA ASP A 19 22.05 -51.16 25.47
C ASP A 19 21.32 -50.87 24.15
N CYS A 20 21.71 -49.79 23.48
CA CYS A 20 21.17 -49.42 22.18
C CYS A 20 21.94 -50.20 21.10
N ASP A 21 21.61 -51.49 20.91
CA ASP A 21 22.17 -52.36 19.86
C ASP A 21 22.09 -51.70 18.45
N ASP A 22 23.14 -50.97 18.07
CA ASP A 22 23.26 -50.18 16.83
C ASP A 22 22.27 -49.00 16.67
N LEU A 23 21.71 -48.46 17.77
CA LEU A 23 20.83 -47.27 17.79
C LEU A 23 21.45 -46.12 18.61
N ASN A 24 20.97 -44.88 18.40
CA ASN A 24 21.49 -43.71 19.11
C ASN A 24 20.85 -43.53 20.48
N TYR A 25 21.68 -43.44 21.52
CA TYR A 25 21.24 -43.13 22.87
C TYR A 25 20.94 -41.63 23.02
N LEU A 26 19.75 -41.33 23.54
CA LEU A 26 19.28 -39.98 23.80
C LEU A 26 18.71 -39.86 25.22
N THR A 27 18.87 -38.67 25.80
CA THR A 27 18.15 -38.24 27.00
C THR A 27 17.19 -37.12 26.61
N ILE A 28 15.91 -37.29 26.96
CA ILE A 28 14.84 -36.34 26.74
C ILE A 28 14.42 -35.83 28.12
N ASP A 29 14.76 -34.58 28.42
CA ASP A 29 14.46 -33.93 29.70
C ASP A 29 13.35 -32.91 29.49
N VAL A 30 12.19 -33.15 30.10
CA VAL A 30 11.08 -32.18 30.12
C VAL A 30 10.91 -31.63 31.53
N THR A 31 10.92 -30.31 31.67
CA THR A 31 10.82 -29.65 32.99
C THR A 31 9.39 -29.51 33.49
N ASP A 32 9.26 -29.33 34.82
CA ASP A 32 7.97 -29.36 35.51
C ASP A 32 7.01 -28.21 35.13
N GLY A 33 7.51 -27.05 34.70
CA GLY A 33 6.67 -25.88 34.40
C GLY A 33 5.68 -25.54 35.52
N TYR A 34 4.57 -24.88 35.18
CA TYR A 34 3.47 -24.62 36.13
C TYR A 34 2.45 -25.76 36.23
N TYR A 35 2.18 -26.46 35.13
CA TYR A 35 1.15 -27.52 35.07
C TYR A 35 1.68 -28.83 34.47
N PRO A 36 2.58 -29.55 35.19
CA PRO A 36 3.26 -30.73 34.66
C PRO A 36 2.35 -31.91 34.29
N SER A 37 1.09 -31.92 34.76
CA SER A 37 0.12 -32.97 34.43
C SER A 37 -0.51 -32.85 33.06
N GLU A 38 -0.33 -31.71 32.39
CA GLU A 38 -1.01 -31.37 31.13
C GLU A 38 -0.09 -31.59 29.92
N VAL A 39 1.22 -31.66 30.18
CA VAL A 39 2.31 -31.85 29.22
C VAL A 39 2.51 -33.33 28.89
N SER A 40 2.41 -33.66 27.60
CA SER A 40 2.82 -34.97 27.07
C SER A 40 3.43 -34.87 25.68
N TRP A 41 4.25 -35.85 25.28
CA TRP A 41 4.99 -35.79 24.02
C TRP A 41 5.25 -37.17 23.41
N SER A 42 5.59 -37.20 22.12
CA SER A 42 6.01 -38.42 21.41
C SER A 42 7.05 -38.18 20.32
N ILE A 43 7.98 -39.14 20.17
CA ILE A 43 8.97 -39.22 19.10
C ILE A 43 8.95 -40.64 18.54
N GLY A 44 8.44 -40.83 17.32
CA GLY A 44 8.27 -42.16 16.74
C GLY A 44 7.47 -43.09 17.68
N ASN A 45 8.12 -44.12 18.23
CA ASN A 45 7.51 -45.09 19.15
C ASN A 45 7.72 -44.77 20.64
N VAL A 46 8.42 -43.69 20.97
CA VAL A 46 8.70 -43.26 22.35
C VAL A 46 7.73 -42.15 22.73
N ASN A 47 7.18 -42.22 23.94
CA ASN A 47 6.32 -41.18 24.48
C ASN A 47 6.62 -40.93 25.95
N GLY A 48 6.26 -39.75 26.44
CA GLY A 48 6.50 -39.35 27.81
C GLY A 48 5.68 -38.15 28.22
N GLY A 49 5.89 -37.73 29.46
CA GLY A 49 5.44 -36.44 29.99
C GLY A 49 6.63 -35.75 30.63
N VAL A 50 6.36 -34.93 31.63
CA VAL A 50 7.40 -34.27 32.42
C VAL A 50 8.35 -35.27 33.10
N GLY A 51 9.65 -34.95 33.05
CA GLY A 51 10.74 -35.75 33.61
C GLY A 51 11.80 -36.15 32.59
N SER A 52 12.79 -36.90 33.07
CA SER A 52 13.90 -37.41 32.24
C SER A 52 13.59 -38.79 31.70
N THR A 53 13.65 -38.95 30.38
CA THR A 53 13.41 -40.21 29.68
C THR A 53 14.59 -40.55 28.78
N ALA A 54 15.17 -41.73 28.97
CA ALA A 54 16.21 -42.24 28.08
C ALA A 54 15.61 -43.10 26.95
N ALA A 55 16.06 -42.89 25.72
CA ALA A 55 15.54 -43.53 24.52
C ALA A 55 16.66 -43.98 23.56
N CYS A 56 16.39 -45.02 22.77
CA CYS A 56 17.23 -45.41 21.63
C CYS A 56 16.45 -45.14 20.34
N LEU A 57 16.96 -44.28 19.45
CA LEU A 57 16.31 -43.94 18.18
C LEU A 57 17.25 -44.25 16.99
N GLU A 58 16.66 -44.57 15.83
CA GLU A 58 17.38 -44.77 14.57
C GLU A 58 17.95 -43.45 14.04
N ASP A 59 18.99 -43.52 13.20
CA ASP A 59 19.50 -42.36 12.45
C ASP A 59 18.38 -41.78 11.56
N GLY A 60 18.38 -40.46 11.35
CA GLY A 60 17.46 -39.78 10.45
C GLY A 60 16.81 -38.52 11.03
N CYS A 61 15.88 -37.95 10.26
CA CYS A 61 15.09 -36.77 10.62
C CYS A 61 13.91 -37.17 11.52
N LEU A 62 13.88 -36.64 12.74
CA LEU A 62 12.91 -37.03 13.77
C LEU A 62 12.00 -35.87 14.15
N THR A 63 10.73 -36.22 14.34
CA THR A 63 9.67 -35.29 14.72
C THR A 63 9.31 -35.49 16.20
N PHE A 64 9.41 -34.42 16.98
CA PHE A 64 8.98 -34.34 18.37
C PHE A 64 7.59 -33.72 18.44
N ASN A 65 6.57 -34.53 18.71
CA ASN A 65 5.19 -34.06 18.87
C ASN A 65 4.95 -33.68 20.33
N MET A 66 4.39 -32.50 20.54
CA MET A 66 4.03 -31.91 21.81
C MET A 66 2.52 -31.86 21.92
N PHE A 67 1.99 -32.21 23.09
CA PHE A 67 0.56 -32.19 23.38
C PHE A 67 0.33 -31.46 24.70
N ASP A 68 -0.66 -30.58 24.70
CA ASP A 68 -1.18 -29.91 25.88
C ASP A 68 -2.69 -30.20 26.01
N SER A 69 -3.12 -30.47 27.25
CA SER A 69 -4.49 -30.93 27.51
C SER A 69 -5.52 -29.81 27.56
N TRP A 70 -5.12 -28.55 27.61
CA TRP A 70 -6.02 -27.38 27.78
C TRP A 70 -5.89 -26.31 26.69
N GLY A 71 -4.91 -26.46 25.80
CA GLY A 71 -4.73 -25.63 24.62
C GLY A 71 -4.07 -24.28 24.90
N ASP A 72 -3.59 -24.05 26.12
CA ASP A 72 -2.90 -22.83 26.53
C ASP A 72 -1.38 -22.96 26.49
N GLY A 73 -0.87 -24.13 26.09
CA GLY A 73 0.55 -24.39 25.91
C GLY A 73 1.23 -24.96 27.15
N TRP A 74 2.54 -25.15 27.08
CA TRP A 74 3.31 -25.88 28.10
C TRP A 74 3.70 -25.03 29.33
N ASN A 75 3.28 -23.75 29.40
CA ASN A 75 3.30 -22.97 30.64
C ASN A 75 4.63 -23.06 31.43
N GLU A 76 5.73 -22.62 30.81
CA GLU A 76 7.13 -22.69 31.29
C GLU A 76 7.77 -24.09 31.37
N SER A 77 7.07 -25.18 31.02
CA SER A 77 7.73 -26.45 30.74
C SER A 77 8.50 -26.36 29.41
N TYR A 78 9.71 -26.92 29.37
CA TYR A 78 10.53 -26.97 28.17
C TYR A 78 11.14 -28.37 28.00
N VAL A 79 11.32 -28.80 26.77
CA VAL A 79 12.03 -30.04 26.41
C VAL A 79 13.47 -29.72 26.03
N THR A 80 14.41 -30.51 26.52
CA THR A 80 15.79 -30.57 26.05
C THR A 80 16.12 -32.01 25.67
N ILE A 81 16.56 -32.24 24.43
CA ILE A 81 17.04 -33.54 23.97
C ILE A 81 18.56 -33.46 23.83
N SER A 82 19.27 -34.40 24.44
CA SER A 82 20.73 -34.49 24.37
C SER A 82 21.24 -35.88 24.02
N ASN A 83 22.38 -35.95 23.33
CA ASN A 83 23.05 -37.20 22.99
C ASN A 83 23.85 -37.79 24.18
N GLU A 84 24.47 -38.95 23.97
CA GLU A 84 25.32 -39.61 24.98
C GLU A 84 26.56 -38.80 25.44
N PHE A 85 26.95 -37.77 24.67
CA PHE A 85 28.07 -36.88 24.98
C PHE A 85 27.64 -35.62 25.75
N GLY A 86 26.33 -35.41 25.93
CA GLY A 86 25.75 -34.24 26.59
C GLY A 86 25.54 -33.03 25.66
N ASP A 87 25.71 -33.19 24.35
CA ASP A 87 25.39 -32.14 23.39
C ASP A 87 23.88 -32.03 23.23
N THR A 88 23.36 -30.81 23.26
CA THR A 88 21.93 -30.53 23.04
C THR A 88 21.62 -30.59 21.55
N LEU A 89 20.68 -31.45 21.18
CA LEU A 89 20.22 -31.65 19.79
C LEU A 89 18.94 -30.87 19.50
N LEU A 90 18.08 -30.70 20.50
CA LEU A 90 16.83 -29.95 20.41
C LEU A 90 16.55 -29.28 21.76
N ASN A 91 16.07 -28.05 21.73
CA ASN A 91 15.48 -27.37 22.89
C ASN A 91 14.25 -26.59 22.42
N GLY A 92 13.15 -26.66 23.17
CA GLY A 92 11.93 -25.94 22.81
C GLY A 92 10.77 -26.14 23.78
N THR A 93 9.64 -25.50 23.48
CA THR A 93 8.39 -25.59 24.25
C THR A 93 7.20 -25.44 23.30
N LEU A 94 5.99 -25.66 23.82
CA LEU A 94 4.73 -25.34 23.14
C LEU A 94 4.20 -24.03 23.73
N GLU A 95 4.26 -22.92 22.98
CA GLU A 95 3.90 -21.60 23.50
C GLU A 95 2.38 -21.40 23.66
N ALA A 96 1.57 -21.98 22.77
CA ALA A 96 0.11 -22.00 22.83
C ALA A 96 -0.45 -23.16 21.99
N GLY A 97 -1.71 -23.55 22.21
CA GLY A 97 -2.40 -24.57 21.44
C GLY A 97 -2.35 -25.98 22.04
N GLU A 98 -3.25 -26.87 21.60
CA GLU A 98 -3.36 -28.24 22.13
C GLU A 98 -2.26 -29.17 21.61
N GLN A 99 -1.61 -28.83 20.49
CA GLN A 99 -0.57 -29.64 19.86
C GLN A 99 0.48 -28.74 19.18
N GLY A 100 1.72 -29.20 19.15
CA GLY A 100 2.78 -28.58 18.36
C GLY A 100 3.88 -29.58 18.01
N VAL A 101 4.81 -29.15 17.16
CA VAL A 101 5.84 -30.03 16.59
C VAL A 101 7.19 -29.33 16.58
N LEU A 102 8.24 -30.07 16.96
CA LEU A 102 9.65 -29.66 16.80
C LEU A 102 10.39 -30.71 15.97
N PHE A 103 11.42 -30.30 15.22
CA PHE A 103 12.20 -31.19 14.35
C PHE A 103 13.67 -31.20 14.76
N PHE A 104 14.32 -32.37 14.70
CA PHE A 104 15.75 -32.52 14.92
C PHE A 104 16.32 -33.72 14.15
N ALA A 105 17.63 -33.72 13.89
CA ALA A 105 18.29 -34.77 13.11
C ALA A 105 19.29 -35.57 13.97
N LEU A 106 19.39 -36.87 13.70
CA LEU A 106 20.43 -37.76 14.26
C LEU A 106 21.36 -38.26 13.17
N ASN A 107 22.63 -37.85 13.24
CA ASN A 107 23.74 -38.30 12.39
C ASN A 107 23.52 -38.20 10.86
N GLU A 108 22.53 -37.42 10.41
CA GLU A 108 22.23 -37.15 9.00
C GLU A 108 21.94 -35.65 8.84
N GLU A 109 22.40 -35.04 7.74
CA GLU A 109 22.00 -33.67 7.37
C GLU A 109 20.67 -33.77 6.61
N CYS A 110 19.58 -33.38 7.27
CA CYS A 110 18.28 -33.28 6.63
C CYS A 110 18.32 -32.09 5.65
N GLU A 111 18.45 -32.36 4.36
CA GLU A 111 18.09 -31.40 3.32
C GLU A 111 16.57 -31.17 3.42
N ASP A 112 16.21 -29.92 3.70
CA ASP A 112 14.87 -29.31 3.71
C ASP A 112 13.84 -29.86 4.72
N GLY A 113 13.82 -29.23 5.91
CA GLY A 113 12.56 -29.01 6.62
C GLY A 113 11.65 -28.07 5.82
N PRO A 114 10.41 -27.77 6.29
CA PRO A 114 9.59 -26.77 5.62
C PRO A 114 10.36 -25.46 5.52
N ILE A 115 10.74 -25.08 4.29
CA ILE A 115 11.25 -23.74 4.01
C ILE A 115 9.99 -22.90 3.93
N PHE A 116 9.71 -22.25 5.05
CA PHE A 116 8.62 -21.29 5.20
C PHE A 116 8.94 -20.05 4.35
N GLY A 117 7.96 -19.66 3.56
CA GLY A 117 8.01 -18.49 2.69
C GLY A 117 6.90 -18.56 1.65
N CYS A 118 6.65 -17.44 0.98
CA CYS A 118 5.59 -17.39 -0.01
C CYS A 118 5.81 -18.41 -1.14
N THR A 119 4.89 -19.37 -1.26
CA THR A 119 4.92 -20.41 -2.31
C THR A 119 4.20 -19.99 -3.61
N ASP A 120 3.58 -18.81 -3.60
CA ASP A 120 2.83 -18.30 -4.75
C ASP A 120 3.72 -17.55 -5.73
N SER A 121 3.89 -18.11 -6.93
CA SER A 121 4.75 -17.58 -8.00
C SER A 121 4.38 -16.19 -8.53
N ILE A 122 3.21 -15.67 -8.17
CA ILE A 122 2.77 -14.31 -8.55
C ILE A 122 2.99 -13.25 -7.46
N ALA A 123 3.43 -13.64 -6.26
CA ALA A 123 3.79 -12.70 -5.19
C ALA A 123 5.18 -12.09 -5.43
N LEU A 124 5.35 -10.81 -5.05
CA LEU A 124 6.63 -10.08 -5.08
C LEU A 124 7.73 -10.75 -4.25
N ASN A 125 7.34 -11.38 -3.14
CA ASN A 125 8.26 -12.09 -2.26
C ASN A 125 8.16 -13.62 -2.43
N TYR A 126 7.73 -14.07 -3.60
CA TYR A 126 7.78 -15.49 -3.98
C TYR A 126 9.17 -16.08 -3.73
N ASN A 127 9.21 -17.16 -2.97
CA ASN A 127 10.44 -17.88 -2.67
C ASN A 127 10.44 -19.23 -3.40
N GLU A 128 11.24 -19.35 -4.45
CA GLU A 128 11.37 -20.58 -5.24
C GLU A 128 11.91 -21.80 -4.47
N ASN A 129 12.46 -21.56 -3.27
CA ASN A 129 12.94 -22.61 -2.37
C ASN A 129 11.92 -22.92 -1.25
N ALA A 130 10.83 -22.16 -1.12
CA ALA A 130 9.79 -22.43 -0.14
C ALA A 130 8.94 -23.63 -0.58
N ASN A 131 8.69 -24.53 0.37
CA ASN A 131 7.90 -25.75 0.15
C ASN A 131 6.73 -25.85 1.15
N SER A 132 6.49 -24.81 1.95
CA SER A 132 5.35 -24.64 2.85
C SER A 132 5.08 -23.16 3.04
N ASP A 133 3.86 -22.74 2.73
CA ASP A 133 3.43 -21.35 2.86
C ASP A 133 3.30 -20.96 4.34
N ASP A 134 3.88 -19.83 4.71
CA ASP A 134 3.82 -19.23 6.05
C ASP A 134 2.90 -18.02 6.12
N GLY A 135 2.16 -17.73 5.03
CA GLY A 135 1.26 -16.59 4.94
C GLY A 135 1.98 -15.27 4.68
N SER A 136 3.27 -15.30 4.31
CA SER A 136 4.07 -14.11 4.07
C SER A 136 3.87 -13.47 2.68
N CYS A 137 3.07 -14.03 1.77
CA CYS A 137 2.95 -13.55 0.39
C CYS A 137 2.59 -12.05 0.29
N GLU A 138 3.47 -11.25 -0.32
CA GLU A 138 3.32 -9.83 -0.64
C GLU A 138 3.12 -9.67 -2.15
N TYR A 139 2.21 -8.81 -2.59
CA TYR A 139 1.91 -8.58 -4.01
C TYR A 139 2.20 -7.12 -4.41
N ASP A 140 2.50 -6.87 -5.70
CA ASP A 140 2.90 -5.56 -6.21
C ASP A 140 1.73 -4.57 -6.19
N ASN A 141 1.82 -3.59 -5.31
CA ASN A 141 0.83 -2.53 -5.09
C ASN A 141 0.90 -1.41 -6.14
N SER A 142 1.00 -1.76 -7.42
CA SER A 142 0.93 -0.80 -8.54
C SER A 142 -0.50 -0.41 -8.94
N CYS A 143 -1.53 -0.88 -8.23
CA CYS A 143 -2.90 -0.41 -8.36
C CYS A 143 -3.47 0.04 -7.04
N ILE A 144 -3.59 1.35 -6.89
CA ILE A 144 -4.44 1.93 -5.85
C ILE A 144 -5.86 1.90 -6.40
N CYS A 145 -6.66 0.98 -5.90
CA CYS A 145 -8.10 0.94 -6.14
C CYS A 145 -8.85 1.29 -4.86
N PRO A 146 -9.88 2.14 -4.94
CA PRO A 146 -10.66 2.48 -3.76
C PRO A 146 -11.34 1.22 -3.21
N GLU A 147 -11.38 1.04 -1.88
CA GLU A 147 -12.09 -0.08 -1.22
C GLU A 147 -13.62 0.11 -1.22
N ILE A 148 -14.17 0.45 -2.38
CA ILE A 148 -15.61 0.53 -2.61
C ILE A 148 -16.06 -0.85 -3.08
N TYR A 149 -16.99 -1.48 -2.36
CA TYR A 149 -17.49 -2.81 -2.71
C TYR A 149 -18.64 -2.71 -3.74
N GLU A 150 -18.27 -2.70 -5.02
CA GLU A 150 -19.15 -2.80 -6.19
C GLU A 150 -18.68 -3.97 -7.08
N PRO A 151 -18.92 -5.21 -6.64
CA PRO A 151 -18.15 -6.35 -7.12
C PRO A 151 -18.31 -6.60 -8.61
N VAL A 152 -17.22 -7.00 -9.26
CA VAL A 152 -17.22 -7.44 -10.67
C VAL A 152 -16.59 -8.82 -10.79
N CYS A 153 -17.09 -9.61 -11.74
CA CYS A 153 -16.60 -10.94 -11.99
C CYS A 153 -15.65 -10.89 -13.19
N GLY A 154 -14.37 -11.14 -12.93
CA GLY A 154 -13.36 -11.20 -13.99
C GLY A 154 -13.55 -12.44 -14.86
N ALA A 155 -13.18 -12.34 -16.14
CA ALA A 155 -13.19 -13.47 -17.08
C ALA A 155 -12.29 -14.65 -16.66
N ASN A 156 -11.46 -14.47 -15.63
CA ASN A 156 -10.65 -15.50 -14.99
C ASN A 156 -11.39 -16.22 -13.83
N GLY A 157 -12.66 -15.89 -13.57
CA GLY A 157 -13.47 -16.51 -12.52
C GLY A 157 -13.22 -15.98 -11.11
N ILE A 158 -12.42 -14.92 -10.97
CA ILE A 158 -12.14 -14.27 -9.68
C ILE A 158 -13.09 -13.09 -9.49
N THR A 159 -13.74 -13.02 -8.33
CA THR A 159 -14.51 -11.85 -7.90
C THR A 159 -13.56 -10.74 -7.47
N TYR A 160 -13.67 -9.59 -8.10
CA TYR A 160 -12.95 -8.38 -7.69
C TYR A 160 -13.90 -7.44 -6.96
N SER A 161 -13.40 -6.77 -5.91
CA SER A 161 -14.19 -5.87 -5.07
C SER A 161 -14.83 -4.71 -5.84
N ASN A 162 -14.19 -4.29 -6.94
CA ASN A 162 -14.76 -3.39 -7.94
C ASN A 162 -14.02 -3.47 -9.27
N SER A 163 -14.52 -2.73 -10.26
CA SER A 163 -13.96 -2.64 -11.61
C SER A 163 -12.48 -2.25 -11.65
N CYS A 164 -12.01 -1.39 -10.74
CA CYS A 164 -10.61 -0.99 -10.69
C CYS A 164 -9.70 -2.17 -10.36
N PHE A 165 -10.09 -3.02 -9.39
CA PHE A 165 -9.31 -4.21 -9.03
C PHE A 165 -9.26 -5.22 -10.19
N ALA A 166 -10.32 -5.35 -10.99
CA ALA A 166 -10.30 -6.20 -12.18
C ALA A 166 -9.48 -5.61 -13.34
N ASP A 167 -9.52 -4.29 -13.53
CA ASP A 167 -8.68 -3.57 -14.49
C ASP A 167 -7.18 -3.63 -14.10
N CYS A 168 -6.87 -3.73 -12.81
CA CYS A 168 -5.52 -3.88 -12.31
C CYS A 168 -4.85 -5.17 -12.78
N ASP A 169 -5.59 -6.28 -12.71
CA ASP A 169 -5.14 -7.59 -13.16
C ASP A 169 -5.24 -7.75 -14.69
N ALA A 170 -5.59 -6.65 -15.40
CA ALA A 170 -5.81 -6.59 -16.84
C ALA A 170 -6.86 -7.62 -17.33
N VAL A 171 -7.88 -7.89 -16.51
CA VAL A 171 -8.94 -8.86 -16.80
C VAL A 171 -10.21 -8.15 -17.24
N THR A 172 -10.84 -8.60 -18.33
CA THR A 172 -12.19 -8.12 -18.71
C THR A 172 -13.24 -8.66 -17.76
N TYR A 173 -14.20 -7.86 -17.32
CA TYR A 173 -15.18 -8.23 -16.28
C TYR A 173 -16.65 -7.93 -16.66
N SER A 174 -17.57 -8.52 -15.90
CA SER A 174 -19.00 -8.17 -15.85
C SER A 174 -19.41 -7.78 -14.43
N GLU A 175 -20.44 -6.93 -14.27
CA GLU A 175 -20.92 -6.54 -12.94
C GLU A 175 -21.47 -7.75 -12.13
N GLY A 176 -21.17 -7.78 -10.82
CA GLY A 176 -21.54 -8.83 -9.87
C GLY A 176 -20.36 -9.69 -9.39
N VAL A 177 -20.53 -10.43 -8.30
CA VAL A 177 -19.52 -11.41 -7.82
C VAL A 177 -19.43 -12.62 -8.76
N CYS A 178 -18.25 -13.23 -8.89
CA CYS A 178 -18.11 -14.60 -9.38
C CYS A 178 -18.65 -15.57 -8.32
N ASP A 179 -19.53 -16.48 -8.73
CA ASP A 179 -20.11 -17.47 -7.83
C ASP A 179 -19.10 -18.60 -7.51
N ASP A 180 -18.53 -18.56 -6.31
CA ASP A 180 -17.76 -19.65 -5.68
C ASP A 180 -18.67 -20.52 -4.79
N GLU A 181 -19.48 -21.37 -5.42
CA GLU A 181 -20.02 -22.60 -4.81
C GLU A 181 -19.48 -23.78 -5.63
N PRO A 182 -19.34 -24.99 -5.06
CA PRO A 182 -18.68 -26.11 -5.72
C PRO A 182 -19.54 -26.60 -6.89
N VAL A 183 -19.38 -26.02 -8.10
CA VAL A 183 -20.21 -26.24 -9.29
C VAL A 183 -21.54 -26.89 -8.91
N ASP A 184 -22.43 -26.13 -8.26
CA ASP A 184 -23.82 -26.57 -8.18
C ASP A 184 -24.33 -26.46 -9.61
N CYS A 185 -24.14 -27.56 -10.33
CA CYS A 185 -24.71 -27.70 -11.64
C CYS A 185 -26.22 -27.66 -11.40
N ASP A 186 -26.86 -26.54 -11.75
CA ASP A 186 -28.31 -26.45 -11.87
C ASP A 186 -28.87 -27.51 -12.86
N TYR A 187 -27.97 -28.21 -13.57
CA TYR A 187 -28.21 -29.22 -14.59
C TYR A 187 -27.53 -30.57 -14.26
N GLU A 188 -27.45 -31.50 -15.21
CA GLU A 188 -26.88 -32.83 -14.95
C GLU A 188 -25.35 -32.81 -15.06
N THR A 189 -24.64 -33.34 -14.05
CA THR A 189 -23.18 -33.52 -14.07
C THR A 189 -22.79 -34.88 -14.66
N PHE A 190 -21.83 -34.89 -15.58
CA PHE A 190 -21.26 -36.10 -16.19
C PHE A 190 -19.78 -36.22 -15.85
N THR A 191 -19.31 -37.46 -15.62
CA THR A 191 -17.88 -37.75 -15.51
C THR A 191 -17.30 -38.00 -16.90
N LEU A 192 -16.35 -37.16 -17.29
CA LEU A 192 -15.50 -37.34 -18.46
C LEU A 192 -14.30 -38.20 -18.06
N ASN A 193 -14.16 -39.38 -18.66
CA ASN A 193 -12.91 -40.15 -18.59
C ASN A 193 -12.13 -39.92 -19.87
N MET A 194 -10.89 -39.50 -19.73
CA MET A 194 -9.93 -39.20 -20.79
C MET A 194 -8.85 -40.29 -20.79
N SER A 195 -8.45 -40.73 -21.96
CA SER A 195 -7.43 -41.76 -22.12
C SER A 195 -6.50 -41.41 -23.26
N ASP A 196 -5.22 -41.68 -23.03
CA ASP A 196 -4.13 -41.46 -23.95
C ASP A 196 -3.31 -42.76 -24.09
N SER A 197 -3.11 -43.17 -25.33
CA SER A 197 -2.48 -44.46 -25.66
C SER A 197 -0.97 -44.50 -25.36
N TYR A 198 -0.30 -43.35 -25.23
CA TYR A 198 1.15 -43.27 -25.05
C TYR A 198 1.59 -42.66 -23.71
N GLY A 199 0.66 -42.05 -22.98
CA GLY A 199 0.82 -41.58 -21.62
C GLY A 199 1.59 -40.27 -21.49
N ASP A 200 1.80 -39.57 -22.60
CA ASP A 200 2.42 -38.25 -22.67
C ASP A 200 1.37 -37.12 -22.69
N GLY A 201 0.09 -37.46 -22.56
CA GLY A 201 -1.00 -36.50 -22.52
C GLY A 201 -1.56 -36.21 -23.92
N TRP A 202 -2.55 -35.33 -23.99
CA TRP A 202 -3.32 -35.10 -25.22
C TRP A 202 -2.65 -34.15 -26.21
N ASN A 203 -1.40 -33.72 -25.97
CA ASN A 203 -0.56 -33.03 -26.95
C ASN A 203 -1.26 -31.84 -27.64
N GLY A 204 -2.00 -31.05 -26.84
CA GLY A 204 -2.75 -29.87 -27.26
C GLY A 204 -4.15 -30.14 -27.83
N ASN A 205 -4.65 -31.39 -27.77
CA ASN A 205 -6.05 -31.66 -28.07
C ASN A 205 -6.92 -31.32 -26.86
N THR A 206 -8.07 -30.69 -27.11
CA THR A 206 -9.05 -30.34 -26.07
C THR A 206 -10.39 -31.03 -26.35
N PHE A 207 -11.13 -31.29 -25.29
CA PHE A 207 -12.53 -31.70 -25.27
C PHE A 207 -13.37 -30.49 -24.86
N GLU A 208 -14.19 -29.98 -25.77
CA GLU A 208 -15.03 -28.82 -25.52
C GLU A 208 -16.50 -29.22 -25.50
N VAL A 209 -17.22 -28.83 -24.45
CA VAL A 209 -18.68 -29.00 -24.34
C VAL A 209 -19.27 -27.97 -23.40
N ALA A 210 -20.45 -27.44 -23.73
CA ALA A 210 -21.19 -26.50 -22.86
C ALA A 210 -20.32 -25.33 -22.33
N GLY A 211 -19.43 -24.80 -23.18
CA GLY A 211 -18.50 -23.72 -22.84
C GLY A 211 -17.27 -24.13 -22.02
N GLN A 212 -17.17 -25.40 -21.59
CA GLN A 212 -16.02 -25.94 -20.86
C GLN A 212 -15.02 -26.58 -21.83
N SER A 213 -13.72 -26.31 -21.65
CA SER A 213 -12.63 -26.89 -22.45
C SER A 213 -11.67 -27.65 -21.53
N LEU A 214 -11.46 -28.93 -21.81
CA LEU A 214 -10.75 -29.88 -20.93
C LEU A 214 -9.67 -30.63 -21.72
N THR A 215 -8.57 -30.97 -21.08
CA THR A 215 -7.51 -31.77 -21.69
C THR A 215 -6.82 -32.67 -20.66
N LEU A 216 -6.03 -33.63 -21.15
CA LEU A 216 -5.16 -34.45 -20.32
C LEU A 216 -3.72 -33.97 -20.49
N GLU A 217 -3.23 -33.18 -19.54
CA GLU A 217 -1.89 -32.55 -19.63
C GLU A 217 -0.74 -33.57 -19.60
N PHE A 218 -0.89 -34.66 -18.84
CA PHE A 218 0.10 -35.74 -18.75
C PHE A 218 -0.55 -37.06 -18.31
N GLY A 219 0.08 -38.20 -18.61
CA GLY A 219 -0.39 -39.52 -18.20
C GLY A 219 -1.36 -40.17 -19.20
N SER A 220 -1.60 -41.47 -19.02
CA SER A 220 -2.39 -42.30 -19.95
C SER A 220 -3.89 -42.31 -19.68
N GLU A 221 -4.31 -41.79 -18.52
CA GLU A 221 -5.72 -41.69 -18.12
C GLU A 221 -5.93 -40.49 -17.19
N GLY A 222 -7.11 -39.89 -17.26
CA GLY A 222 -7.54 -38.83 -16.35
C GLY A 222 -9.06 -38.70 -16.32
N THR A 223 -9.58 -38.06 -15.28
CA THR A 223 -11.02 -37.86 -15.11
C THR A 223 -11.36 -36.43 -14.73
N ALA A 224 -12.40 -35.88 -15.34
CA ALA A 224 -12.93 -34.55 -15.02
C ALA A 224 -14.46 -34.61 -14.86
N LEU A 225 -15.02 -33.68 -14.09
CA LEU A 225 -16.47 -33.49 -14.01
C LEU A 225 -16.89 -32.37 -14.96
N VAL A 226 -18.01 -32.57 -15.64
CA VAL A 226 -18.53 -31.64 -16.65
C VAL A 226 -20.00 -31.39 -16.38
N CYS A 227 -20.40 -30.12 -16.28
CA CYS A 227 -21.80 -29.73 -16.10
C CYS A 227 -22.46 -29.47 -17.45
N ILE A 228 -23.60 -30.11 -17.75
CA ILE A 228 -24.28 -29.98 -19.06
C ILE A 228 -25.78 -29.75 -18.85
N ASP A 229 -26.29 -28.66 -19.41
CA ASP A 229 -27.73 -28.44 -19.53
C ASP A 229 -28.34 -29.37 -20.57
N MET A 230 -28.95 -30.45 -20.10
CA MET A 230 -29.60 -31.44 -20.97
C MET A 230 -30.92 -30.94 -21.59
N THR A 231 -31.41 -29.75 -21.21
CA THR A 231 -32.59 -29.11 -21.80
C THR A 231 -32.27 -28.19 -22.99
N SER A 232 -30.99 -27.92 -23.23
CA SER A 232 -30.48 -27.21 -24.40
C SER A 232 -29.52 -28.09 -25.21
N CYS A 233 -29.25 -27.71 -26.46
CA CYS A 233 -28.36 -28.49 -27.33
C CYS A 233 -26.92 -28.01 -27.18
N ASN A 234 -26.05 -28.87 -26.67
CA ASN A 234 -24.64 -28.57 -26.46
C ASN A 234 -23.79 -29.29 -27.52
N THR A 235 -22.95 -28.54 -28.23
CA THR A 235 -21.99 -29.14 -29.16
C THR A 235 -20.81 -29.70 -28.38
N ILE A 236 -20.36 -30.89 -28.78
CA ILE A 236 -19.11 -31.50 -28.33
C ILE A 236 -18.11 -31.44 -29.48
N THR A 237 -16.94 -30.84 -29.25
CA THR A 237 -15.82 -30.89 -30.19
C THR A 237 -14.59 -31.45 -29.48
N VAL A 238 -13.83 -32.30 -30.15
CA VAL A 238 -12.61 -32.89 -29.61
C VAL A 238 -11.51 -32.88 -30.65
N GLY A 239 -10.40 -32.19 -30.40
CA GLY A 239 -9.31 -32.05 -31.37
C GLY A 239 -8.49 -30.79 -31.15
N GLY A 240 -7.91 -30.24 -32.22
CA GLY A 240 -7.10 -29.02 -32.18
C GLY A 240 -5.59 -29.22 -32.00
N GLY A 241 -5.18 -30.38 -31.48
CA GLY A 241 -3.78 -30.74 -31.22
C GLY A 241 -3.17 -31.74 -32.19
N LEU A 242 -1.96 -32.20 -31.87
CA LEU A 242 -1.23 -33.23 -32.62
C LEU A 242 -1.62 -34.64 -32.15
N TRP A 243 -1.40 -35.66 -32.99
CA TRP A 243 -1.57 -37.09 -32.60
C TRP A 243 -2.98 -37.47 -32.12
N GLN A 244 -3.99 -36.89 -32.77
CA GLN A 244 -5.42 -37.11 -32.49
C GLN A 244 -5.86 -38.59 -32.42
N GLU A 245 -5.15 -39.47 -33.11
CA GLU A 245 -5.41 -40.92 -33.17
C GLU A 245 -5.17 -41.65 -31.84
N GLU A 246 -4.49 -41.00 -30.89
CA GLU A 246 -4.10 -41.56 -29.60
C GLU A 246 -5.07 -41.17 -28.47
N VAL A 247 -5.92 -40.17 -28.75
CA VAL A 247 -6.93 -39.59 -27.87
C VAL A 247 -8.20 -40.42 -27.89
N SER A 248 -8.67 -40.81 -26.71
CA SER A 248 -10.00 -41.42 -26.55
C SER A 248 -10.66 -40.96 -25.25
N TRP A 249 -11.98 -40.90 -25.24
CA TRP A 249 -12.73 -40.40 -24.10
C TRP A 249 -14.11 -41.05 -23.97
N THR A 250 -14.67 -40.95 -22.77
CA THR A 250 -16.05 -41.35 -22.46
C THR A 250 -16.72 -40.30 -21.59
N LEU A 251 -17.96 -39.93 -21.90
CA LEU A 251 -18.78 -38.99 -21.15
C LEU A 251 -20.17 -39.60 -21.00
N GLY A 252 -20.46 -40.16 -19.82
CA GLY A 252 -21.66 -41.00 -19.63
C GLY A 252 -21.64 -42.23 -20.55
N GLU A 253 -22.66 -42.35 -21.42
CA GLU A 253 -22.77 -43.44 -22.42
C GLU A 253 -22.13 -43.07 -23.78
N LEU A 254 -21.69 -41.83 -23.96
CA LEU A 254 -21.00 -41.40 -25.17
C LEU A 254 -19.51 -41.71 -25.08
N SER A 255 -18.92 -42.10 -26.21
CA SER A 255 -17.48 -42.34 -26.31
C SER A 255 -16.96 -41.93 -27.67
N GLY A 256 -15.76 -41.37 -27.73
CA GLY A 256 -15.14 -40.90 -28.97
C GLY A 256 -13.61 -40.86 -28.90
N GLY A 257 -13.00 -40.32 -29.94
CA GLY A 257 -11.58 -39.96 -30.00
C GLY A 257 -11.42 -38.61 -30.70
N ALA A 258 -10.23 -38.21 -31.08
CA ALA A 258 -10.04 -36.99 -31.88
C ALA A 258 -9.75 -37.33 -33.37
N PRO A 259 -10.22 -36.52 -34.34
CA PRO A 259 -11.18 -35.44 -34.17
C PRO A 259 -12.61 -35.99 -33.95
N TYR A 260 -13.42 -35.27 -33.19
CA TYR A 260 -14.84 -35.58 -33.00
C TYR A 260 -15.67 -34.31 -32.95
N ASP A 261 -16.78 -34.31 -33.69
CA ASP A 261 -17.82 -33.28 -33.63
C ASP A 261 -19.16 -33.99 -33.40
N GLY A 262 -19.84 -33.63 -32.32
CA GLY A 262 -21.10 -34.23 -31.91
C GLY A 262 -21.95 -33.29 -31.07
N GLN A 263 -23.07 -33.77 -30.53
CA GLN A 263 -23.97 -32.97 -29.71
C GLN A 263 -24.56 -33.80 -28.56
N ILE A 264 -24.91 -33.14 -27.45
CA ILE A 264 -25.52 -33.74 -26.26
C ILE A 264 -26.55 -32.76 -25.64
N GLY A 265 -27.69 -33.28 -25.16
CA GLY A 265 -28.82 -32.50 -24.62
C GLY A 265 -30.08 -32.55 -25.51
N ASP A 266 -31.06 -31.67 -25.29
CA ASP A 266 -32.30 -31.58 -26.09
C ASP A 266 -32.04 -30.85 -27.42
N CYS A 267 -31.24 -31.51 -28.25
CA CYS A 267 -31.05 -31.17 -29.65
C CYS A 267 -32.32 -31.57 -30.42
N GLY A 268 -33.38 -30.80 -30.21
CA GLY A 268 -34.68 -31.00 -30.83
C GLY A 268 -34.54 -31.27 -32.33
N GLU A 269 -35.38 -32.17 -32.84
CA GLU A 269 -35.35 -32.64 -34.24
C GLU A 269 -35.16 -31.46 -35.19
N VAL A 270 -33.95 -31.34 -35.77
CA VAL A 270 -33.60 -30.21 -36.64
C VAL A 270 -34.32 -30.46 -37.96
N SER A 271 -35.44 -29.76 -38.11
CA SER A 271 -36.29 -29.78 -39.28
C SER A 271 -35.63 -28.93 -40.39
N GLY A 272 -35.36 -29.57 -41.53
CA GLY A 272 -34.76 -28.93 -42.70
C GLY A 272 -34.50 -29.94 -43.81
N CYS A 273 -34.12 -29.48 -45.00
CA CYS A 273 -33.94 -30.39 -46.13
C CYS A 273 -32.79 -31.39 -45.90
N THR A 274 -33.11 -32.68 -45.82
CA THR A 274 -32.11 -33.75 -45.61
C THR A 274 -31.59 -34.37 -46.91
N ASP A 275 -32.02 -33.90 -48.09
CA ASP A 275 -31.56 -34.41 -49.38
C ASP A 275 -30.39 -33.58 -49.93
N GLU A 276 -29.20 -34.19 -50.00
CA GLU A 276 -27.93 -33.58 -50.42
C GLU A 276 -27.93 -32.99 -51.84
N LEU A 277 -28.98 -33.24 -52.64
CA LEU A 277 -29.14 -32.70 -53.99
C LEU A 277 -29.99 -31.41 -54.07
N ALA A 278 -30.58 -30.94 -52.97
CA ALA A 278 -31.34 -29.68 -52.90
C ALA A 278 -30.41 -28.48 -52.63
N LEU A 279 -30.78 -27.27 -53.09
CA LEU A 279 -29.96 -26.06 -52.92
C LEU A 279 -29.85 -25.62 -51.46
N ASN A 280 -30.88 -25.90 -50.67
CA ASN A 280 -30.93 -25.62 -49.24
C ASN A 280 -30.77 -26.90 -48.40
N TYR A 281 -30.03 -27.91 -48.92
CA TYR A 281 -29.63 -29.06 -48.13
C TYR A 281 -28.94 -28.60 -46.84
N ASN A 282 -29.47 -29.04 -45.71
CA ASN A 282 -28.89 -28.76 -44.40
C ASN A 282 -28.29 -30.06 -43.85
N PRO A 283 -26.95 -30.18 -43.77
CA PRO A 283 -26.29 -31.38 -43.26
C PRO A 283 -26.56 -31.64 -41.77
N ASN A 284 -27.08 -30.66 -41.03
CA ASN A 284 -27.44 -30.79 -39.63
C ASN A 284 -28.93 -31.09 -39.43
N ALA A 285 -29.73 -31.17 -40.50
CA ALA A 285 -31.14 -31.54 -40.40
C ALA A 285 -31.28 -33.05 -40.14
N THR A 286 -32.01 -33.41 -39.07
CA THR A 286 -32.26 -34.80 -38.67
C THR A 286 -33.66 -35.28 -39.04
N VAL A 287 -34.54 -34.36 -39.43
CA VAL A 287 -35.91 -34.64 -39.91
C VAL A 287 -36.22 -33.77 -41.14
N ASP A 288 -36.59 -34.39 -42.25
CA ASP A 288 -36.98 -33.69 -43.48
C ASP A 288 -38.33 -32.99 -43.28
N ASP A 289 -38.33 -31.67 -43.29
CA ASP A 289 -39.51 -30.83 -43.09
C ASP A 289 -40.23 -30.49 -44.40
N GLY A 290 -39.76 -31.06 -45.52
CA GLY A 290 -40.31 -30.83 -46.85
C GLY A 290 -39.91 -29.47 -47.44
N SER A 291 -38.96 -28.75 -46.83
CA SER A 291 -38.45 -27.47 -47.32
C SER A 291 -37.47 -27.60 -48.48
N CYS A 292 -37.12 -28.81 -48.92
CA CYS A 292 -36.12 -29.05 -49.98
C CYS A 292 -36.44 -28.25 -51.25
N ASP A 293 -35.63 -27.23 -51.48
CA ASP A 293 -35.73 -26.29 -52.58
C ASP A 293 -34.81 -26.74 -53.72
N TYR A 294 -35.44 -27.01 -54.85
CA TYR A 294 -34.77 -27.46 -56.06
C TYR A 294 -34.84 -26.45 -57.20
N ASP A 295 -35.30 -25.21 -56.95
CA ASP A 295 -35.91 -24.48 -58.05
C ASP A 295 -34.96 -23.75 -59.01
N ILE A 296 -35.28 -23.92 -60.28
CA ILE A 296 -34.68 -23.27 -61.44
C ILE A 296 -35.58 -22.05 -61.78
N ILE A 297 -35.08 -20.84 -61.49
CA ILE A 297 -35.41 -19.49 -62.06
C ILE A 297 -36.88 -19.01 -61.80
N ILE A 298 -37.22 -17.79 -61.33
CA ILE A 298 -37.18 -16.45 -62.00
C ILE A 298 -37.58 -15.29 -61.03
N ASP A 299 -36.95 -14.11 -61.24
CA ASP A 299 -37.43 -12.70 -61.11
C ASP A 299 -37.39 -11.96 -59.75
N TYR A 300 -36.56 -10.91 -59.65
CA TYR A 300 -36.34 -10.06 -58.46
C TYR A 300 -36.87 -8.62 -58.66
N GLY A 301 -37.90 -8.25 -57.91
CA GLY A 301 -38.22 -6.86 -57.54
C GLY A 301 -38.03 -6.71 -56.03
N ALA A 302 -37.40 -5.61 -55.59
CA ALA A 302 -37.18 -5.28 -54.18
C ALA A 302 -36.83 -3.79 -54.01
N CYS A 303 -36.69 -3.33 -52.76
CA CYS A 303 -36.43 -1.92 -52.43
C CYS A 303 -35.06 -1.42 -52.94
N THR A 304 -35.06 -0.32 -53.71
CA THR A 304 -33.84 0.29 -54.28
C THR A 304 -33.32 1.52 -53.50
N ASP A 305 -33.94 1.89 -52.38
CA ASP A 305 -33.55 3.07 -51.58
C ASP A 305 -32.51 2.68 -50.51
N PRO A 306 -31.26 3.17 -50.57
CA PRO A 306 -30.18 2.82 -49.63
C PRO A 306 -30.43 3.21 -48.17
N ASN A 307 -31.47 4.00 -47.87
CA ASN A 307 -31.85 4.40 -46.51
C ASN A 307 -32.99 3.55 -45.91
N ALA A 308 -33.51 2.57 -46.64
CA ALA A 308 -34.51 1.62 -46.13
C ALA A 308 -33.84 0.40 -45.48
N ILE A 309 -34.46 -0.17 -44.44
CA ILE A 309 -33.87 -1.31 -43.69
C ILE A 309 -33.87 -2.59 -44.53
N ASN A 310 -34.78 -2.69 -45.50
CA ASN A 310 -34.82 -3.78 -46.48
C ASN A 310 -34.26 -3.36 -47.84
N TYR A 311 -33.31 -2.41 -47.87
CA TYR A 311 -32.56 -2.05 -49.08
C TYR A 311 -31.81 -3.25 -49.66
N ASP A 312 -32.05 -3.54 -50.95
CA ASP A 312 -31.29 -4.54 -51.70
C ASP A 312 -30.43 -3.89 -52.79
N PRO A 313 -29.09 -3.91 -52.66
CA PRO A 313 -28.19 -3.32 -53.65
C PRO A 313 -28.18 -4.04 -55.01
N ASN A 314 -28.82 -5.21 -55.14
CA ASN A 314 -28.94 -5.96 -56.38
C ASN A 314 -30.30 -5.79 -57.08
N ALA A 315 -31.24 -5.06 -56.47
CA ALA A 315 -32.55 -4.78 -57.06
C ALA A 315 -32.43 -3.86 -58.28
N THR A 316 -33.08 -4.23 -59.38
CA THR A 316 -33.00 -3.48 -60.66
C THR A 316 -34.22 -2.60 -60.94
N PHE A 317 -35.31 -2.77 -60.19
CA PHE A 317 -36.42 -1.82 -60.13
C PHE A 317 -37.17 -1.96 -58.79
N ASP A 318 -37.68 -0.83 -58.29
CA ASP A 318 -38.42 -0.72 -57.04
C ASP A 318 -39.85 -1.27 -57.18
N ASP A 319 -40.20 -2.25 -56.36
CA ASP A 319 -41.52 -2.88 -56.32
C ASP A 319 -42.45 -2.29 -55.25
N GLY A 320 -42.01 -1.23 -54.56
CA GLY A 320 -42.76 -0.52 -53.53
C GLY A 320 -42.73 -1.18 -52.15
N SER A 321 -41.81 -2.13 -51.94
CA SER A 321 -41.64 -2.88 -50.69
C SER A 321 -40.77 -2.18 -49.64
N CYS A 322 -40.23 -0.98 -49.89
CA CYS A 322 -39.34 -0.29 -48.94
C CYS A 322 -39.97 -0.12 -47.55
N GLU A 323 -39.33 -0.71 -46.54
CA GLU A 323 -39.69 -0.62 -45.12
C GLU A 323 -38.63 0.21 -44.39
N TYR A 324 -39.09 1.08 -43.51
CA TYR A 324 -38.27 1.93 -42.65
C TYR A 324 -38.64 1.60 -41.20
N GLU A 325 -37.65 1.37 -40.33
CA GLU A 325 -37.93 1.07 -38.93
C GLU A 325 -38.44 2.36 -38.29
N ASN A 326 -39.66 2.31 -37.74
CA ASN A 326 -40.16 3.30 -36.79
C ASN A 326 -39.98 2.77 -35.36
N THR A 327 -38.75 2.35 -35.05
CA THR A 327 -38.20 2.37 -33.70
C THR A 327 -37.43 3.69 -33.61
N CYS A 328 -38.00 4.65 -32.89
CA CYS A 328 -37.25 5.86 -32.60
C CYS A 328 -36.06 5.46 -31.71
N ASN A 329 -34.87 5.36 -32.29
CA ASN A 329 -33.63 5.08 -31.56
C ASN A 329 -33.13 6.30 -30.75
N GLY A 330 -33.84 7.42 -30.83
CA GLY A 330 -33.65 8.61 -30.02
C GLY A 330 -34.84 8.89 -29.09
N LEU A 331 -34.94 10.14 -28.63
CA LEU A 331 -36.03 10.67 -27.82
C LEU A 331 -37.31 10.86 -28.66
N ALA A 332 -38.32 10.04 -28.38
CA ALA A 332 -39.64 10.14 -29.01
C ALA A 332 -40.41 11.36 -28.48
N ALA A 333 -40.77 12.29 -29.37
CA ALA A 333 -41.49 13.52 -29.04
C ALA A 333 -42.75 13.69 -29.90
N THR A 334 -43.68 14.50 -29.42
CA THR A 334 -44.91 14.89 -30.14
C THR A 334 -44.95 16.40 -30.27
N LEU A 335 -45.05 16.89 -31.50
CA LEU A 335 -45.38 18.28 -31.79
C LEU A 335 -46.90 18.43 -31.85
N THR A 336 -47.46 19.30 -31.02
CA THR A 336 -48.83 19.78 -31.12
C THR A 336 -48.85 21.22 -31.62
N LEU A 337 -49.47 21.47 -32.79
CA LEU A 337 -49.68 22.79 -33.38
C LEU A 337 -51.16 23.19 -33.29
N ILE A 338 -51.45 24.35 -32.71
CA ILE A 338 -52.80 24.90 -32.63
C ILE A 338 -52.88 26.19 -33.45
N THR A 339 -53.77 26.19 -34.44
CA THR A 339 -54.06 27.35 -35.27
C THR A 339 -55.32 28.05 -34.77
N VAL A 340 -55.35 29.37 -34.96
CA VAL A 340 -56.52 30.22 -34.69
C VAL A 340 -57.02 30.80 -36.01
N ASN A 341 -56.78 32.08 -36.28
CA ASN A 341 -57.05 32.68 -37.57
C ASN A 341 -55.85 32.49 -38.52
N TYR A 342 -56.16 32.35 -39.82
CA TYR A 342 -55.17 32.29 -40.91
C TYR A 342 -54.19 31.11 -40.83
N GLY A 343 -54.65 29.95 -40.36
CA GLY A 343 -53.84 28.72 -40.30
C GLY A 343 -53.22 28.32 -41.65
N SER A 344 -53.82 28.71 -42.78
CA SER A 344 -53.28 28.42 -44.12
C SER A 344 -51.97 29.15 -44.43
N GLU A 345 -51.62 30.14 -43.62
CA GLU A 345 -50.42 30.98 -43.78
C GLU A 345 -49.23 30.43 -42.97
N ILE A 346 -49.52 29.53 -42.03
CA ILE A 346 -48.57 28.90 -41.11
C ILE A 346 -47.88 27.71 -41.80
N SER A 347 -46.54 27.71 -41.75
CA SER A 347 -45.72 26.53 -42.02
C SER A 347 -44.53 26.47 -41.09
N TRP A 348 -43.96 25.29 -40.89
CA TRP A 348 -42.78 25.12 -40.04
C TRP A 348 -41.82 24.06 -40.56
N SER A 349 -40.56 24.18 -40.18
CA SER A 349 -39.49 23.18 -40.32
C SER A 349 -38.79 23.00 -38.97
N LEU A 350 -38.40 21.78 -38.65
CA LEU A 350 -37.57 21.46 -37.49
C LEU A 350 -36.22 20.96 -38.02
N VAL A 351 -35.14 21.63 -37.63
CA VAL A 351 -33.80 21.41 -38.19
C VAL A 351 -32.83 21.07 -37.07
N SER A 352 -32.03 20.00 -37.21
CA SER A 352 -30.98 19.66 -36.25
C SER A 352 -29.79 20.61 -36.36
N SER A 353 -28.93 20.65 -35.33
CA SER A 353 -27.68 21.42 -35.35
C SER A 353 -26.71 21.00 -36.48
N ALA A 354 -26.89 19.82 -37.07
CA ALA A 354 -26.15 19.36 -38.25
C ALA A 354 -26.74 19.86 -39.58
N GLY A 355 -27.88 20.57 -39.55
CA GLY A 355 -28.56 21.13 -40.72
C GLY A 355 -29.55 20.17 -41.39
N GLU A 356 -29.90 19.05 -40.74
CA GLU A 356 -30.87 18.07 -41.25
C GLU A 356 -32.30 18.44 -40.85
N VAL A 357 -33.26 18.35 -41.79
CA VAL A 357 -34.67 18.63 -41.52
C VAL A 357 -35.36 17.36 -41.01
N VAL A 358 -35.65 17.31 -39.72
CA VAL A 358 -36.27 16.15 -39.04
C VAL A 358 -37.80 16.18 -39.05
N GLY A 359 -38.40 17.32 -39.38
CA GLY A 359 -39.85 17.44 -39.53
C GLY A 359 -40.24 18.74 -40.23
N SER A 360 -41.38 18.74 -40.94
CA SER A 360 -41.96 19.97 -41.49
C SER A 360 -43.46 19.85 -41.69
N GLY A 361 -44.16 20.99 -41.79
CA GLY A 361 -45.59 21.00 -42.00
C GLY A 361 -46.14 22.32 -42.54
N ASN A 362 -47.24 22.22 -43.30
CA ASN A 362 -47.92 23.36 -43.92
C ASN A 362 -49.40 23.05 -44.21
N GLY A 363 -50.15 24.06 -44.69
CA GLY A 363 -51.48 23.86 -45.27
C GLY A 363 -52.60 23.70 -44.23
N TYR A 364 -52.46 24.35 -43.08
CA TYR A 364 -53.39 24.19 -41.98
C TYR A 364 -54.70 24.96 -42.17
N SER A 365 -55.77 24.49 -41.53
CA SER A 365 -57.05 25.19 -41.46
C SER A 365 -57.09 26.10 -40.23
N ASN A 366 -58.04 27.03 -40.19
CA ASN A 366 -58.27 27.87 -39.03
C ASN A 366 -58.91 27.06 -37.88
N ASP A 367 -58.66 27.50 -36.64
CA ASP A 367 -59.25 26.99 -35.40
C ASP A 367 -59.12 25.46 -35.22
N ALA A 368 -57.93 24.92 -35.52
CA ALA A 368 -57.68 23.48 -35.52
C ALA A 368 -56.39 23.11 -34.76
N SER A 369 -56.33 21.86 -34.29
CA SER A 369 -55.15 21.29 -33.63
C SER A 369 -54.60 20.15 -34.48
N TYR A 370 -53.29 20.12 -34.65
CA TYR A 370 -52.56 19.12 -35.42
C TYR A 370 -51.48 18.51 -34.55
N GLN A 371 -51.27 17.20 -34.68
CA GLN A 371 -50.21 16.50 -33.97
C GLN A 371 -49.29 15.81 -34.98
N SER A 372 -47.99 15.79 -34.68
CA SER A 372 -46.98 15.10 -35.48
C SER A 372 -45.97 14.45 -34.56
N SER A 373 -45.75 13.15 -34.76
CA SER A 373 -44.73 12.41 -34.03
C SER A 373 -43.34 12.73 -34.60
N LEU A 374 -42.38 12.95 -33.72
CA LEU A 374 -41.00 13.30 -34.00
C LEU A 374 -40.07 12.29 -33.32
N CYS A 375 -38.95 11.98 -33.97
CA CYS A 375 -37.85 11.25 -33.36
C CYS A 375 -36.63 12.16 -33.33
N LEU A 376 -36.15 12.49 -32.12
CA LEU A 376 -35.06 13.44 -31.90
C LEU A 376 -33.87 12.71 -31.27
N ASP A 377 -32.64 13.05 -31.61
CA ASP A 377 -31.46 12.44 -30.99
C ASP A 377 -31.22 13.06 -29.61
N GLN A 378 -31.05 12.21 -28.58
CA GLN A 378 -30.90 12.67 -27.19
C GLN A 378 -29.67 13.57 -27.03
N GLY A 379 -29.84 14.73 -26.37
CA GLY A 379 -28.78 15.71 -26.14
C GLY A 379 -28.42 16.59 -27.35
N VAL A 380 -29.08 16.41 -28.50
CA VAL A 380 -28.83 17.21 -29.70
C VAL A 380 -29.71 18.47 -29.71
N SER A 381 -29.15 19.58 -30.20
CA SER A 381 -29.87 20.85 -30.33
C SER A 381 -30.63 20.96 -31.65
N TYR A 382 -31.85 21.47 -31.59
CA TYR A 382 -32.76 21.66 -32.70
C TYR A 382 -33.25 23.10 -32.80
N SER A 383 -33.61 23.50 -34.00
CA SER A 383 -34.22 24.79 -34.31
C SER A 383 -35.58 24.60 -34.99
N PHE A 384 -36.63 25.12 -34.35
CA PHE A 384 -37.98 25.17 -34.91
C PHE A 384 -38.19 26.49 -35.64
N GLU A 385 -38.28 26.40 -36.96
CA GLU A 385 -38.42 27.51 -37.88
C GLU A 385 -39.90 27.75 -38.21
N ALA A 386 -40.52 28.69 -37.51
CA ALA A 386 -41.89 29.12 -37.72
C ALA A 386 -41.97 30.13 -38.87
N ASN A 387 -42.72 29.81 -39.92
CA ASN A 387 -42.88 30.65 -41.11
C ASN A 387 -44.32 31.14 -41.23
N ASP A 388 -44.47 32.38 -41.69
CA ASP A 388 -45.75 32.99 -42.05
C ASP A 388 -45.65 33.66 -43.44
N SER A 389 -46.52 33.22 -44.35
CA SER A 389 -46.51 33.66 -45.75
C SER A 389 -46.89 35.13 -45.95
N TYR A 390 -47.59 35.76 -45.00
CA TYR A 390 -48.06 37.15 -45.14
C TYR A 390 -47.37 38.15 -44.20
N GLY A 391 -46.57 37.66 -43.27
CA GLY A 391 -45.65 38.43 -42.45
C GLY A 391 -46.30 39.18 -41.29
N ASP A 392 -47.52 38.81 -40.89
CA ASP A 392 -48.23 39.35 -39.73
C ASP A 392 -48.18 38.41 -38.51
N GLY A 393 -47.44 37.31 -38.61
CA GLY A 393 -47.19 36.36 -37.52
C GLY A 393 -48.28 35.29 -37.42
N TRP A 394 -48.24 34.46 -36.38
CA TRP A 394 -49.17 33.34 -36.23
C TRP A 394 -50.52 33.72 -35.60
N ASN A 395 -50.76 35.01 -35.38
CA ASN A 395 -52.05 35.58 -34.96
C ASN A 395 -52.66 34.94 -33.69
N GLY A 396 -51.82 34.43 -32.79
CA GLY A 396 -52.20 33.73 -31.55
C GLY A 396 -52.19 32.20 -31.64
N GLY A 397 -51.84 31.64 -32.80
CA GLY A 397 -51.51 30.23 -32.95
C GLY A 397 -50.18 29.92 -32.26
N TYR A 398 -50.02 28.69 -31.79
CA TYR A 398 -48.83 28.28 -31.04
C TYR A 398 -48.55 26.81 -31.23
N PHE A 399 -47.32 26.41 -30.89
CA PHE A 399 -46.91 25.02 -30.90
C PHE A 399 -46.30 24.63 -29.55
N ILE A 400 -46.33 23.33 -29.27
CA ILE A 400 -45.67 22.68 -28.14
C ILE A 400 -45.00 21.42 -28.68
N ILE A 401 -43.73 21.20 -28.36
CA ILE A 401 -43.03 19.92 -28.57
C ILE A 401 -42.78 19.33 -27.18
N GLU A 402 -43.31 18.13 -26.94
CA GLU A 402 -43.23 17.44 -25.66
C GLU A 402 -42.93 15.96 -25.85
N THR A 403 -42.25 15.34 -24.90
CA THR A 403 -42.07 13.88 -24.81
C THR A 403 -43.14 13.30 -23.88
N SER A 404 -43.07 12.00 -23.58
CA SER A 404 -43.86 11.42 -22.48
C SER A 404 -43.46 11.95 -21.09
N GLU A 405 -42.30 12.60 -20.96
CA GLU A 405 -41.66 12.95 -19.68
C GLU A 405 -41.60 14.46 -19.43
N CYS A 406 -41.41 15.29 -20.47
CA CYS A 406 -41.28 16.75 -20.31
C CYS A 406 -41.70 17.53 -21.57
N GLU A 407 -41.98 18.84 -21.40
CA GLU A 407 -42.10 19.79 -22.52
C GLU A 407 -40.70 20.26 -22.94
N LEU A 408 -40.33 20.06 -24.21
CA LEU A 408 -39.01 20.45 -24.74
C LEU A 408 -38.98 21.91 -25.17
N VAL A 409 -40.05 22.39 -25.81
CA VAL A 409 -40.19 23.78 -26.26
C VAL A 409 -41.65 24.12 -26.57
N SER A 410 -42.04 25.37 -26.31
CA SER A 410 -43.27 25.94 -26.85
C SER A 410 -43.05 27.37 -27.34
N GLY A 411 -43.85 27.78 -28.32
CA GLY A 411 -43.67 29.07 -28.98
C GLY A 411 -44.76 29.40 -30.00
N GLY A 412 -44.59 30.50 -30.72
CA GLY A 412 -45.51 30.94 -31.78
C GLY A 412 -46.61 31.89 -31.32
N SER A 413 -47.06 31.80 -30.06
CA SER A 413 -48.06 32.75 -29.51
C SER A 413 -47.54 34.19 -29.43
N ASP A 414 -46.23 34.34 -29.28
CA ASP A 414 -45.47 35.58 -29.25
C ASP A 414 -45.04 36.06 -30.64
N PHE A 415 -45.19 35.21 -31.68
CA PHE A 415 -44.92 35.56 -33.07
C PHE A 415 -46.05 36.43 -33.63
N THR A 416 -45.99 37.71 -33.29
CA THR A 416 -47.05 38.71 -33.54
C THR A 416 -46.82 39.59 -34.78
N SER A 417 -45.65 39.45 -35.45
CA SER A 417 -45.33 40.11 -36.72
C SER A 417 -44.05 39.53 -37.33
N GLY A 418 -43.92 39.57 -38.66
CA GLY A 418 -42.77 39.03 -39.40
C GLY A 418 -43.13 37.74 -40.16
N SER A 419 -42.33 37.38 -41.16
CA SER A 419 -42.56 36.16 -41.98
C SER A 419 -41.81 34.92 -41.48
N PHE A 420 -40.96 35.09 -40.47
CA PHE A 420 -40.11 34.04 -39.92
C PHE A 420 -39.82 34.32 -38.44
N ALA A 421 -39.88 33.28 -37.61
CA ALA A 421 -39.42 33.22 -36.24
C ALA A 421 -38.72 31.89 -35.99
N GLU A 422 -37.75 31.88 -35.08
CA GLU A 422 -36.92 30.71 -34.78
C GLU A 422 -36.94 30.44 -33.28
N TYR A 423 -37.12 29.18 -32.90
CA TYR A 423 -37.13 28.72 -31.52
C TYR A 423 -36.18 27.54 -31.35
N THR A 424 -35.11 27.71 -30.57
CA THR A 424 -34.08 26.67 -30.38
C THR A 424 -34.26 25.94 -29.04
N PHE A 425 -33.98 24.63 -29.02
CA PHE A 425 -34.05 23.79 -27.83
C PHE A 425 -33.14 22.56 -27.95
N THR A 426 -32.83 21.91 -26.84
CA THR A 426 -32.05 20.65 -26.81
C THR A 426 -32.98 19.49 -26.51
N ALA A 427 -32.87 18.39 -27.27
CA ALA A 427 -33.69 17.20 -27.11
C ALA A 427 -33.20 16.36 -25.92
N SER A 428 -33.42 16.87 -24.72
CA SER A 428 -33.18 16.17 -23.46
C SER A 428 -34.22 16.62 -22.45
N CYS A 429 -34.95 15.68 -21.87
CA CYS A 429 -35.57 15.91 -20.58
C CYS A 429 -34.45 15.74 -19.56
N GLY A 430 -33.91 16.83 -19.03
CA GLY A 430 -33.09 16.74 -17.83
C GLY A 430 -33.93 16.01 -16.78
N ASP A 431 -33.30 15.10 -16.02
CA ASP A 431 -33.94 14.49 -14.85
C ASP A 431 -34.73 15.58 -14.13
N SER A 432 -35.96 15.26 -13.72
CA SER A 432 -36.73 16.16 -12.87
C SER A 432 -36.14 16.20 -11.46
N ASP A 433 -34.81 16.25 -11.37
CA ASP A 433 -34.05 16.66 -10.23
C ASP A 433 -34.00 18.20 -10.27
N PRO A 434 -34.66 18.89 -9.33
CA PRO A 434 -34.61 20.35 -9.24
C PRO A 434 -33.18 20.90 -9.01
N CYS A 435 -32.18 20.01 -8.86
CA CYS A 435 -30.78 20.33 -8.62
C CYS A 435 -29.85 20.18 -9.84
N ALA A 436 -30.30 19.60 -10.95
CA ALA A 436 -29.46 19.32 -12.12
C ALA A 436 -28.92 20.58 -12.85
N ALA A 437 -29.49 21.77 -12.59
CA ALA A 437 -29.09 23.04 -13.21
C ALA A 437 -28.51 24.06 -12.21
N VAL A 438 -28.26 23.65 -10.96
CA VAL A 438 -27.80 24.53 -9.88
C VAL A 438 -26.39 24.12 -9.47
N ASP A 439 -25.39 24.87 -9.92
CA ASP A 439 -24.02 24.78 -9.41
C ASP A 439 -23.95 25.58 -8.09
N CYS A 440 -24.05 24.88 -6.96
CA CYS A 440 -24.04 25.50 -5.63
C CYS A 440 -22.63 25.87 -5.12
N GLY A 441 -21.57 25.48 -5.84
CA GLY A 441 -20.18 25.62 -5.36
C GLY A 441 -19.84 24.67 -4.19
N PRO A 442 -18.58 24.66 -3.71
CA PRO A 442 -18.16 23.84 -2.57
C PRO A 442 -18.88 24.25 -1.26
N GLY A 443 -19.25 23.26 -0.45
CA GLY A 443 -19.91 23.43 0.86
C GLY A 443 -21.44 23.49 0.86
N TYR A 444 -22.10 23.32 -0.30
CA TYR A 444 -23.57 23.41 -0.45
C TYR A 444 -24.12 22.22 -1.25
N GLU A 445 -25.19 21.61 -0.76
CA GLU A 445 -25.98 20.63 -1.52
C GLU A 445 -27.28 21.28 -1.98
N CYS A 446 -27.78 20.87 -3.15
CA CYS A 446 -29.10 21.29 -3.57
C CYS A 446 -30.14 20.29 -3.07
N VAL A 447 -31.18 20.82 -2.41
CA VAL A 447 -32.36 20.05 -2.00
C VAL A 447 -33.60 20.81 -2.45
N ASP A 448 -34.42 20.16 -3.27
CA ASP A 448 -35.68 20.73 -3.81
C ASP A 448 -35.50 22.08 -4.55
N GLY A 449 -34.34 22.27 -5.20
CA GLY A 449 -34.05 23.44 -6.04
C GLY A 449 -33.49 24.67 -5.31
N ASP A 450 -33.25 24.55 -4.00
CA ASP A 450 -32.56 25.56 -3.20
C ASP A 450 -31.18 25.02 -2.77
N CYS A 451 -30.13 25.83 -2.92
CA CYS A 451 -28.82 25.52 -2.35
C CYS A 451 -28.89 25.69 -0.82
N ILE A 452 -28.68 24.59 -0.11
CA ILE A 452 -28.56 24.57 1.34
C ILE A 452 -27.11 24.28 1.72
N LEU A 453 -26.65 24.87 2.82
CA LEU A 453 -25.35 24.52 3.41
C LEU A 453 -25.38 23.05 3.82
N ILE A 454 -24.37 22.27 3.42
CA ILE A 454 -24.10 20.96 4.03
C ILE A 454 -23.63 21.26 5.45
N ASP A 455 -24.53 21.13 6.42
CA ASP A 455 -24.29 21.49 7.83
C ASP A 455 -23.69 20.34 8.62
N VAL A 456 -22.71 19.62 8.05
CA VAL A 456 -21.90 18.67 8.81
C VAL A 456 -20.55 18.45 8.12
N ALA A 457 -19.46 18.44 8.89
CA ALA A 457 -18.21 17.86 8.43
C ALA A 457 -18.46 16.42 7.93
N PRO A 458 -17.63 15.88 7.03
CA PRO A 458 -17.77 14.51 6.51
C PRO A 458 -17.54 13.40 7.56
N TRP A 459 -17.54 13.75 8.84
CA TRP A 459 -17.22 12.90 9.96
C TRP A 459 -18.49 12.30 10.58
N ASP A 460 -18.58 10.98 10.57
CA ASP A 460 -19.62 10.27 11.30
C ASP A 460 -19.29 10.17 12.79
N VAL A 461 -20.28 10.40 13.66
CA VAL A 461 -20.13 10.27 15.11
C VAL A 461 -21.14 9.26 15.64
N TYR A 462 -20.64 8.16 16.20
CA TYR A 462 -21.46 7.16 16.86
C TYR A 462 -21.78 7.59 18.29
N ILE A 463 -23.06 7.74 18.61
CA ILE A 463 -23.50 8.19 19.93
C ILE A 463 -23.54 7.00 20.90
N THR A 464 -22.72 7.07 21.94
CA THR A 464 -22.59 6.00 22.94
C THR A 464 -23.21 6.39 24.29
N GLY A 465 -23.13 5.47 25.26
CA GLY A 465 -23.71 5.65 26.59
C GLY A 465 -22.99 6.66 27.50
N THR A 466 -21.78 7.10 27.16
CA THR A 466 -21.00 8.05 27.96
C THR A 466 -20.35 9.13 27.09
N ASN A 467 -20.13 10.33 27.64
CA ASN A 467 -19.46 11.39 26.90
C ASN A 467 -18.63 12.29 27.81
N HIS A 468 -17.73 13.07 27.21
CA HIS A 468 -16.99 14.18 27.80
C HIS A 468 -17.46 15.46 27.10
N THR A 469 -17.78 16.50 27.87
CA THR A 469 -18.17 17.80 27.29
C THR A 469 -16.97 18.73 27.15
N ILE A 470 -16.64 19.12 25.93
CA ILE A 470 -15.55 20.07 25.64
C ILE A 470 -16.17 21.40 25.25
N VAL A 471 -15.88 22.47 25.98
CA VAL A 471 -16.37 23.82 25.65
C VAL A 471 -15.39 24.58 24.79
N ILE A 472 -15.91 25.17 23.72
CA ILE A 472 -15.16 26.03 22.82
C ILE A 472 -15.54 27.47 23.15
N ASP A 473 -14.62 28.21 23.76
CA ASP A 473 -14.84 29.63 24.05
C ASP A 473 -14.63 30.45 22.78
N GLY A 474 -15.54 31.39 22.47
CA GLY A 474 -15.41 32.30 21.34
C GLY A 474 -14.21 33.26 21.43
N SER A 475 -13.49 33.26 22.54
CA SER A 475 -12.22 33.95 22.75
C SER A 475 -10.97 33.05 22.67
N ALA A 476 -11.13 31.76 22.35
CA ALA A 476 -10.00 30.87 22.10
C ALA A 476 -9.11 31.43 20.98
N VAL A 477 -7.79 31.30 21.15
CA VAL A 477 -6.83 31.74 20.13
C VAL A 477 -6.74 30.63 19.10
N ILE A 478 -7.20 30.89 17.89
CA ILE A 478 -7.19 29.93 16.77
C ILE A 478 -6.21 30.46 15.74
N ASP A 479 -5.11 29.74 15.55
CA ASP A 479 -4.01 30.08 14.63
C ASP A 479 -3.81 28.91 13.65
N LEU A 480 -4.42 29.01 12.47
CA LEU A 480 -4.35 27.97 11.43
C LEU A 480 -3.27 28.26 10.38
N GLY A 481 -2.24 29.03 10.74
CA GLY A 481 -1.19 29.44 9.82
C GLY A 481 -1.72 30.44 8.77
N GLU A 482 -1.69 30.05 7.49
CA GLU A 482 -2.27 30.86 6.40
C GLU A 482 -3.81 30.74 6.32
N ASN A 483 -4.38 29.69 6.91
CA ASN A 483 -5.82 29.43 6.90
C ASN A 483 -6.53 30.23 8.00
N THR A 484 -7.82 30.50 7.82
CA THR A 484 -8.63 31.21 8.81
C THR A 484 -9.92 30.45 9.09
N LEU A 485 -10.25 30.25 10.37
CA LEU A 485 -11.51 29.60 10.74
C LEU A 485 -12.71 30.50 10.43
N GLU A 486 -13.56 30.08 9.50
CA GLU A 486 -14.76 30.76 9.03
C GLU A 486 -16.04 30.19 9.64
N VAL A 487 -17.10 31.00 9.70
CA VAL A 487 -18.40 30.52 10.17
C VAL A 487 -18.94 29.50 9.16
N GLY A 488 -19.11 28.26 9.59
CA GLY A 488 -19.47 27.13 8.72
C GLY A 488 -18.45 25.99 8.78
N ASP A 489 -17.21 26.26 9.17
CA ASP A 489 -16.20 25.22 9.41
C ASP A 489 -16.61 24.35 10.60
N ALA A 490 -16.08 23.13 10.68
CA ALA A 490 -16.37 22.23 11.79
C ALA A 490 -15.12 21.89 12.60
N LEU A 491 -15.28 21.70 13.90
CA LEU A 491 -14.24 21.28 14.83
C LEU A 491 -14.61 19.89 15.34
N GLY A 492 -13.70 18.94 15.21
CA GLY A 492 -13.89 17.55 15.58
C GLY A 492 -12.81 17.06 16.53
N VAL A 493 -13.16 16.08 17.36
CA VAL A 493 -12.22 15.32 18.18
C VAL A 493 -12.27 13.84 17.81
N PHE A 494 -11.08 13.25 17.73
CA PHE A 494 -10.85 11.93 17.15
C PHE A 494 -10.09 11.03 18.11
N PHE A 495 -10.37 9.74 18.02
CA PHE A 495 -9.65 8.67 18.68
C PHE A 495 -9.13 7.69 17.62
N THR A 496 -8.10 6.92 17.97
CA THR A 496 -7.59 5.84 17.14
C THR A 496 -8.35 4.56 17.45
N ASP A 497 -8.94 3.93 16.43
CA ASP A 497 -9.61 2.63 16.58
C ASP A 497 -8.61 1.46 16.66
N ASP A 498 -9.12 0.23 16.75
CA ASP A 498 -8.28 -0.98 16.86
C ASP A 498 -7.42 -1.27 15.61
N ASN A 499 -7.74 -0.65 14.47
CA ASN A 499 -6.99 -0.79 13.22
C ASN A 499 -5.93 0.31 13.05
N GLY A 500 -5.89 1.30 13.95
CA GLY A 500 -4.99 2.44 13.85
C GLY A 500 -5.57 3.66 13.13
N ASP A 501 -6.84 3.62 12.72
CA ASP A 501 -7.47 4.70 11.97
C ASP A 501 -8.11 5.75 12.89
N LEU A 502 -8.14 7.01 12.44
CA LEU A 502 -8.75 8.11 13.20
C LEU A 502 -10.28 8.15 12.98
N GLN A 503 -11.04 7.89 14.04
CA GLN A 503 -12.51 7.95 14.04
C GLN A 503 -13.02 9.16 14.82
N CYS A 504 -14.04 9.84 14.29
CA CYS A 504 -14.61 11.00 14.95
C CYS A 504 -15.51 10.59 16.12
N ALA A 505 -15.12 10.96 17.33
CA ALA A 505 -15.94 10.74 18.53
C ALA A 505 -16.79 11.96 18.89
N GLY A 506 -16.68 13.08 18.19
CA GLY A 506 -17.55 14.23 18.42
C GLY A 506 -17.15 15.45 17.63
N GLN A 507 -18.13 16.22 17.18
CA GLN A 507 -17.89 17.44 16.42
C GLN A 507 -18.89 18.56 16.72
N THR A 508 -18.56 19.77 16.29
CA THR A 508 -19.47 20.92 16.27
C THR A 508 -19.11 21.89 15.13
N THR A 509 -20.12 22.51 14.54
CA THR A 509 -19.92 23.62 13.58
C THR A 509 -19.51 24.90 14.31
N TRP A 510 -18.54 25.62 13.75
CA TRP A 510 -18.10 26.92 14.20
C TRP A 510 -19.11 28.00 13.83
N THR A 511 -19.65 28.66 14.84
CA THR A 511 -20.65 29.73 14.66
C THR A 511 -20.05 31.14 14.82
N GLY A 512 -18.72 31.25 14.97
CA GLY A 512 -18.06 32.50 15.34
C GLY A 512 -18.32 32.93 16.79
N SER A 513 -18.83 32.01 17.62
CA SER A 513 -19.14 32.24 19.03
C SER A 513 -18.98 30.95 19.84
N ASN A 514 -19.29 30.98 21.13
CA ASN A 514 -19.11 29.82 22.02
C ASN A 514 -19.85 28.58 21.51
N GLY A 515 -19.16 27.45 21.50
CA GLY A 515 -19.67 26.13 21.12
C GLY A 515 -19.35 25.06 22.16
N ALA A 516 -19.78 23.83 21.90
CA ALA A 516 -19.38 22.69 22.70
C ALA A 516 -19.42 21.40 21.87
N ILE A 517 -18.47 20.50 22.11
CA ILE A 517 -18.42 19.15 21.55
C ILE A 517 -18.78 18.16 22.66
N ALA A 518 -19.62 17.19 22.34
CA ALA A 518 -19.81 16.01 23.16
C ALA A 518 -18.98 14.88 22.57
N ALA A 519 -17.78 14.65 23.13
CA ALA A 519 -16.91 13.56 22.74
C ALA A 519 -17.47 12.26 23.34
N GLN A 520 -17.76 11.26 22.51
CA GLN A 520 -18.35 9.99 22.93
C GLN A 520 -17.26 9.06 23.47
N GLY A 521 -17.57 8.34 24.55
CA GLY A 521 -16.68 7.32 25.12
C GLY A 521 -17.01 5.94 24.60
N ASP A 522 -16.07 5.02 24.67
CA ASP A 522 -16.24 3.62 24.25
C ASP A 522 -17.44 2.93 24.94
N ASP A 523 -18.30 2.28 24.16
CA ASP A 523 -19.37 1.42 24.66
C ASP A 523 -18.84 0.04 25.01
N THR A 524 -18.47 -0.12 26.28
CA THR A 524 -18.03 -1.41 26.87
C THR A 524 -18.99 -2.61 26.73
N THR A 525 -20.16 -2.44 26.10
CA THR A 525 -21.08 -3.54 25.77
C THR A 525 -20.87 -4.14 24.38
N THR A 526 -20.06 -3.51 23.53
CA THR A 526 -19.56 -4.03 22.25
C THR A 526 -18.08 -4.41 22.38
N ASP A 527 -17.62 -5.26 21.46
CA ASP A 527 -16.21 -5.65 21.38
C ASP A 527 -15.39 -4.67 20.49
N GLU A 528 -16.07 -3.82 19.72
CA GLU A 528 -15.50 -2.78 18.85
C GLU A 528 -15.19 -1.51 19.65
N LEU A 529 -14.01 -0.92 19.46
CA LEU A 529 -13.66 0.40 20.01
C LEU A 529 -14.40 1.50 19.24
N ASP A 530 -15.51 2.00 19.79
CA ASP A 530 -16.42 2.95 19.13
C ASP A 530 -16.42 4.37 19.74
N GLY A 531 -15.47 4.63 20.65
CA GLY A 531 -15.27 5.93 21.27
C GLY A 531 -14.04 5.98 22.16
N PHE A 532 -13.89 7.06 22.91
CA PHE A 532 -12.71 7.22 23.77
C PHE A 532 -12.72 6.30 25.00
N VAL A 533 -11.59 5.64 25.25
CA VAL A 533 -11.28 4.99 26.52
C VAL A 533 -10.93 6.05 27.58
N PRO A 534 -11.31 5.89 28.86
CA PRO A 534 -10.95 6.84 29.91
C PRO A 534 -9.43 7.01 30.04
N GLY A 535 -8.94 8.25 29.87
CA GLY A 535 -7.53 8.61 29.92
C GLY A 535 -6.85 8.82 28.57
N SER A 536 -7.51 8.51 27.45
CA SER A 536 -6.99 8.80 26.10
C SER A 536 -6.96 10.30 25.81
N GLU A 537 -5.96 10.76 25.06
CA GLU A 537 -5.86 12.16 24.62
C GLU A 537 -6.80 12.44 23.43
N PHE A 538 -7.28 13.68 23.33
CA PHE A 538 -8.08 14.13 22.18
C PHE A 538 -7.18 14.49 21.00
N VAL A 539 -7.36 13.83 19.85
CA VAL A 539 -6.82 14.29 18.56
C VAL A 539 -7.80 15.30 17.98
N TRP A 540 -7.32 16.43 17.44
CA TRP A 540 -8.19 17.49 16.91
C TRP A 540 -8.02 17.69 15.42
N MET A 541 -9.14 17.83 14.73
CA MET A 541 -9.18 18.23 13.32
C MET A 541 -10.21 19.33 13.10
N ILE A 542 -9.95 20.14 12.07
CA ILE A 542 -10.84 21.18 11.57
C ILE A 542 -11.20 20.82 10.13
N TRP A 543 -12.49 20.90 9.81
CA TRP A 543 -12.98 20.82 8.45
C TRP A 543 -13.20 22.23 7.94
N ASP A 544 -12.39 22.67 6.98
CA ASP A 544 -12.62 23.91 6.24
C ASP A 544 -13.70 23.64 5.20
N ALA A 545 -14.90 24.16 5.46
CA ALA A 545 -16.05 23.92 4.60
C ALA A 545 -15.95 24.68 3.26
N SER A 546 -15.13 25.72 3.20
CA SER A 546 -14.96 26.55 2.01
C SER A 546 -14.02 25.93 0.98
N GLU A 547 -12.98 25.23 1.46
CA GLU A 547 -11.97 24.57 0.64
C GLU A 547 -12.18 23.04 0.54
N SER A 548 -13.07 22.47 1.35
CA SER A 548 -13.29 21.03 1.48
C SER A 548 -12.01 20.28 1.90
N VAL A 549 -11.31 20.81 2.90
CA VAL A 549 -10.02 20.29 3.38
C VAL A 549 -10.07 20.02 4.89
N GLU A 550 -9.46 18.91 5.30
CA GLU A 550 -9.23 18.60 6.72
C GLU A 550 -7.87 19.14 7.18
N ILE A 551 -7.85 19.75 8.36
CA ILE A 551 -6.68 20.38 8.95
C ILE A 551 -6.50 19.81 10.35
N MET A 552 -5.41 19.06 10.54
CA MET A 552 -4.99 18.60 11.87
C MET A 552 -4.48 19.79 12.70
N VAL A 553 -4.86 19.84 13.98
CA VAL A 553 -4.51 20.94 14.88
C VAL A 553 -4.15 20.46 16.27
N LEU A 554 -3.32 21.22 16.96
CA LEU A 554 -3.01 21.03 18.38
C LEU A 554 -3.94 21.87 19.24
N ALA A 555 -4.46 21.27 20.31
CA ALA A 555 -5.34 21.95 21.26
C ALA A 555 -4.61 22.30 22.56
N THR A 556 -4.82 23.54 23.02
CA THR A 556 -4.46 23.96 24.37
C THR A 556 -5.72 24.15 25.20
N TYR A 557 -5.65 23.82 26.49
CA TYR A 557 -6.82 23.83 27.38
C TYR A 557 -6.69 24.85 28.50
N ASN A 558 -7.82 25.28 29.03
CA ASN A 558 -7.86 26.19 30.15
C ASN A 558 -7.40 25.50 31.44
N GLU A 559 -6.21 25.85 31.91
CA GLU A 559 -5.58 25.29 33.13
C GLU A 559 -6.43 25.42 34.42
N ALA A 560 -7.47 26.26 34.43
CA ALA A 560 -8.38 26.38 35.56
C ALA A 560 -9.35 25.18 35.70
N LEU A 561 -9.43 24.31 34.69
CA LEU A 561 -10.19 23.07 34.70
C LEU A 561 -9.27 21.86 34.92
N ASN A 562 -9.84 20.78 35.45
CA ASN A 562 -9.06 19.62 35.88
C ASN A 562 -8.72 18.67 34.73
N ASP A 563 -9.57 18.62 33.71
CA ASP A 563 -9.41 17.72 32.57
C ASP A 563 -8.73 18.53 31.45
N GLN A 564 -7.43 18.29 31.23
CA GLN A 564 -6.57 19.05 30.31
C GLN A 564 -6.25 18.24 29.06
N GLY A 565 -7.28 17.93 28.26
CA GLY A 565 -7.10 17.25 26.97
C GLY A 565 -7.19 15.73 26.97
N ASN A 566 -7.53 15.14 28.12
CA ASN A 566 -7.80 13.71 28.25
C ASN A 566 -9.30 13.43 28.37
N PHE A 567 -9.75 12.35 27.75
CA PHE A 567 -11.11 11.86 27.92
C PHE A 567 -11.33 11.34 29.34
N VAL A 568 -12.47 11.72 29.90
CA VAL A 568 -12.90 11.35 31.25
C VAL A 568 -14.41 11.16 31.14
N VAL A 569 -14.91 10.04 31.64
CA VAL A 569 -16.34 9.70 31.58
C VAL A 569 -17.16 10.75 32.32
N ASN A 570 -18.04 11.44 31.60
CA ASN A 570 -18.80 12.61 32.06
C ASN A 570 -17.91 13.78 32.54
N GLY A 571 -16.70 13.88 31.98
CA GLY A 571 -15.72 14.93 32.21
C GLY A 571 -16.09 16.25 31.54
N TYR A 572 -15.33 17.29 31.87
CA TYR A 572 -15.53 18.62 31.31
C TYR A 572 -14.20 19.38 31.10
N SER A 573 -13.94 19.72 29.84
CA SER A 573 -12.78 20.51 29.41
C SER A 573 -13.22 21.83 28.78
N ALA A 574 -12.31 22.80 28.71
CA ALA A 574 -12.52 24.02 27.92
C ALA A 574 -11.28 24.36 27.11
N LEU A 575 -11.49 24.63 25.84
CA LEU A 575 -10.46 24.97 24.87
C LEU A 575 -9.95 26.40 25.13
N ALA A 576 -8.63 26.56 25.17
CA ALA A 576 -7.94 27.85 25.26
C ALA A 576 -7.40 28.30 23.89
N GLY A 577 -7.04 27.37 23.01
CA GLY A 577 -6.61 27.67 21.65
C GLY A 577 -6.41 26.44 20.79
N LEU A 578 -6.39 26.65 19.48
CA LEU A 578 -6.04 25.68 18.45
C LEU A 578 -4.92 26.24 17.59
N THR A 579 -3.91 25.42 17.31
CA THR A 579 -2.78 25.79 16.45
C THR A 579 -2.64 24.77 15.34
N TYR A 580 -2.38 25.22 14.11
CA TYR A 580 -2.08 24.34 12.97
C TYR A 580 -1.01 23.30 13.33
N MET A 581 -1.28 22.03 13.02
CA MET A 581 -0.27 20.98 13.04
C MET A 581 0.24 20.84 11.61
N PRO A 582 1.48 21.22 11.29
CA PRO A 582 2.02 20.97 9.96
C PRO A 582 2.09 19.47 9.73
N VAL A 583 1.35 18.97 8.73
CA VAL A 583 1.59 17.62 8.20
C VAL A 583 3.05 17.57 7.77
N GLY A 584 3.82 16.71 8.43
CA GLY A 584 5.19 16.48 8.06
C GLY A 584 5.31 15.86 6.67
N PRO A 585 6.53 15.74 6.14
CA PRO A 585 6.76 14.96 4.93
C PRO A 585 6.27 13.51 5.12
N SER A 586 5.59 12.95 4.10
CA SER A 586 5.18 11.54 4.09
C SER A 586 6.33 10.57 3.80
N GLU A 587 7.48 11.09 3.38
CA GLU A 587 8.68 10.33 3.04
C GLU A 587 9.97 11.15 3.25
N GLN A 588 11.08 10.45 3.48
CA GLN A 588 12.41 11.01 3.60
C GLN A 588 13.39 10.28 2.68
N LEU A 589 14.15 11.04 1.88
CA LEU A 589 15.24 10.49 1.10
C LEU A 589 16.57 10.57 1.88
N LEU A 590 17.16 9.40 2.18
CA LEU A 590 18.46 9.27 2.81
C LEU A 590 19.55 9.04 1.76
N VAL A 591 20.49 9.99 1.64
CA VAL A 591 21.61 9.88 0.69
C VAL A 591 22.87 9.44 1.43
N MET A 592 23.35 8.24 1.14
CA MET A 592 24.49 7.64 1.85
C MET A 592 25.69 7.43 0.90
N PRO A 593 26.87 8.00 1.20
CA PRO A 593 28.05 7.80 0.37
C PRO A 593 28.63 6.39 0.53
N SER A 594 29.49 5.98 -0.42
CA SER A 594 30.28 4.76 -0.26
C SER A 594 31.29 4.90 0.88
N GLY A 595 31.63 3.77 1.51
CA GLY A 595 32.46 3.74 2.71
C GLY A 595 31.64 4.00 3.98
N TRP A 596 32.31 4.45 5.04
CA TRP A 596 31.66 4.74 6.32
C TRP A 596 30.93 6.08 6.28
N SER A 597 29.68 6.05 6.72
CA SER A 597 28.84 7.22 6.97
C SER A 597 27.97 7.00 8.20
N ASN A 598 27.28 8.05 8.65
CA ASN A 598 26.26 7.95 9.68
C ASN A 598 24.94 8.46 9.12
N PHE A 599 23.85 7.78 9.44
CA PHE A 599 22.51 8.15 9.03
C PHE A 599 21.54 8.19 10.21
N SER A 600 20.45 8.92 10.04
CA SER A 600 19.27 8.87 10.90
C SER A 600 18.02 9.16 10.08
N THR A 601 16.85 8.87 10.65
CA THR A 601 15.58 9.22 10.03
C THR A 601 14.66 9.90 11.03
N TYR A 602 13.83 10.82 10.54
CA TYR A 602 12.70 11.38 11.27
C TYR A 602 11.37 10.68 10.91
N MET A 603 11.43 9.61 10.12
CA MET A 603 10.27 8.82 9.75
C MET A 603 10.19 7.59 10.64
N SER A 604 8.98 7.23 11.06
CA SER A 604 8.67 5.94 11.64
C SER A 604 7.95 5.09 10.58
N SER A 605 8.65 4.13 9.98
CA SER A 605 8.05 3.19 9.03
C SER A 605 7.28 2.09 9.78
N GLU A 606 6.39 1.38 9.07
CA GLU A 606 5.63 0.25 9.63
C GLU A 606 6.55 -0.83 10.24
N ASN A 607 7.71 -1.03 9.61
CA ASN A 607 8.73 -1.93 10.12
C ASN A 607 10.05 -1.16 10.31
N MET A 608 10.46 -1.01 11.57
CA MET A 608 11.70 -0.35 11.95
C MET A 608 12.84 -1.34 12.19
N ASP A 609 12.67 -2.66 11.96
CA ASP A 609 13.77 -3.61 12.07
C ASP A 609 14.88 -3.29 11.07
N MET A 610 16.13 -3.28 11.53
CA MET A 610 17.30 -2.93 10.72
C MET A 610 17.45 -3.76 9.44
N VAL A 611 17.01 -5.02 9.44
CA VAL A 611 17.03 -5.88 8.24
C VAL A 611 16.04 -5.38 7.21
N ALA A 612 14.79 -5.14 7.63
CA ALA A 612 13.73 -4.63 6.77
C ALA A 612 14.08 -3.23 6.25
N PHE A 613 14.54 -2.35 7.14
CA PHE A 613 14.87 -0.96 6.84
C PHE A 613 15.96 -0.83 5.78
N LEU A 614 17.03 -1.64 5.85
CA LEU A 614 18.13 -1.60 4.88
C LEU A 614 17.93 -2.55 3.69
N SER A 615 16.83 -3.31 3.65
CA SER A 615 16.55 -4.27 2.57
C SER A 615 16.64 -3.67 1.16
N PRO A 616 16.18 -2.43 0.88
CA PRO A 616 16.20 -1.89 -0.48
C PRO A 616 17.63 -1.65 -1.00
N ILE A 617 18.61 -1.50 -0.10
CA ILE A 617 20.01 -1.24 -0.43
C ILE A 617 20.94 -2.36 0.03
N ILE A 618 20.39 -3.52 0.41
CA ILE A 618 21.12 -4.57 1.13
C ILE A 618 22.35 -5.09 0.37
N SER A 619 22.30 -5.08 -0.96
CA SER A 619 23.42 -5.52 -1.81
C SER A 619 24.68 -4.68 -1.62
N ASP A 620 24.55 -3.44 -1.16
CA ASP A 620 25.67 -2.54 -0.90
C ASP A 620 26.05 -2.47 0.58
N VAL A 621 25.23 -2.98 1.50
CA VAL A 621 25.48 -2.89 2.95
C VAL A 621 26.55 -3.90 3.37
N ILE A 622 27.64 -3.41 3.95
CA ILE A 622 28.71 -4.24 4.51
C ILE A 622 28.46 -4.48 6.01
N ILE A 623 28.15 -3.41 6.74
CA ILE A 623 27.90 -3.44 8.18
C ILE A 623 27.15 -2.19 8.60
N ALA A 624 26.21 -2.31 9.53
CA ALA A 624 25.64 -1.19 10.27
C ALA A 624 25.88 -1.36 11.78
N LYS A 625 25.92 -0.25 12.54
CA LYS A 625 26.14 -0.24 14.00
C LYS A 625 25.31 0.81 14.70
N ASP A 626 24.88 0.50 15.92
CA ASP A 626 24.25 1.46 16.83
C ASP A 626 25.29 2.16 17.73
N ASN A 627 24.81 2.99 18.68
CA ASN A 627 25.67 3.65 19.66
C ASN A 627 26.34 2.70 20.66
N ALA A 628 25.72 1.56 20.99
CA ALA A 628 26.29 0.56 21.89
C ALA A 628 27.37 -0.30 21.20
N GLY A 629 27.48 -0.22 19.87
CA GLY A 629 28.37 -1.02 19.05
C GLY A 629 27.80 -2.39 18.70
N LEU A 630 26.50 -2.62 18.92
CA LEU A 630 25.77 -3.73 18.33
C LEU A 630 25.77 -3.55 16.82
N ALA A 631 25.84 -4.66 16.08
CA ALA A 631 26.09 -4.63 14.65
C ALA A 631 25.04 -5.44 13.88
N TYR A 632 24.73 -4.94 12.69
CA TYR A 632 24.06 -5.68 11.64
C TYR A 632 25.08 -6.08 10.56
N LEU A 633 25.11 -7.37 10.24
CA LEU A 633 26.06 -8.00 9.32
C LEU A 633 25.28 -8.85 8.31
N PRO A 634 24.88 -8.28 7.14
CA PRO A 634 24.10 -8.98 6.12
C PRO A 634 24.72 -10.31 5.67
N GLU A 635 26.03 -10.32 5.40
CA GLU A 635 26.76 -11.49 4.91
C GLU A 635 26.74 -12.66 5.92
N TRP A 636 26.55 -12.35 7.21
CA TRP A 636 26.52 -13.33 8.29
C TRP A 636 25.09 -13.62 8.78
N ASN A 637 24.09 -13.04 8.11
CA ASN A 637 22.69 -13.07 8.52
C ASN A 637 22.50 -12.77 10.02
N PHE A 638 23.19 -11.73 10.51
CA PHE A 638 23.21 -11.39 11.93
C PHE A 638 22.72 -9.96 12.14
N ASN A 639 21.58 -9.81 12.82
CA ASN A 639 21.09 -8.52 13.31
C ASN A 639 21.18 -8.48 14.85
N GLY A 640 22.16 -7.76 15.36
CA GLY A 640 22.28 -7.47 16.79
C GLY A 640 21.66 -6.14 17.21
N ILE A 641 21.20 -5.31 16.27
CA ILE A 641 20.65 -3.97 16.54
C ILE A 641 19.14 -4.07 16.85
N GLY A 642 18.41 -4.86 16.07
CA GLY A 642 16.95 -4.91 16.12
C GLY A 642 16.35 -3.67 15.48
N ASP A 643 15.36 -3.07 16.15
CA ASP A 643 14.60 -1.93 15.63
C ASP A 643 15.37 -0.60 15.75
N LEU A 644 15.31 0.18 14.68
CA LEU A 644 15.72 1.57 14.68
C LEU A 644 14.82 2.37 15.64
N GLN A 645 15.43 3.30 16.35
CA GLN A 645 14.75 4.18 17.29
C GLN A 645 14.82 5.60 16.75
N VAL A 646 13.66 6.25 16.66
CA VAL A 646 13.55 7.65 16.25
C VAL A 646 14.41 8.52 17.17
N GLY A 647 15.15 9.46 16.57
CA GLY A 647 16.09 10.33 17.28
C GLY A 647 17.46 9.71 17.56
N GLN A 648 17.65 8.39 17.39
CA GLN A 648 18.98 7.79 17.42
C GLN A 648 19.69 7.87 16.07
N GLY A 649 21.01 7.85 16.10
CA GLY A 649 21.85 7.79 14.91
C GLY A 649 22.56 6.44 14.78
N TYR A 650 22.82 6.04 13.53
CA TYR A 650 23.43 4.77 13.18
C TYR A 650 24.63 4.98 12.27
N GLN A 651 25.64 4.11 12.38
CA GLN A 651 26.76 4.08 11.45
C GLN A 651 26.52 2.99 10.42
N VAL A 652 26.85 3.26 9.16
CA VAL A 652 26.76 2.27 8.09
C VAL A 652 28.00 2.33 7.20
N LYS A 653 28.43 1.17 6.72
CA LYS A 653 29.45 1.06 5.69
C LYS A 653 28.83 0.48 4.42
N LEU A 654 28.90 1.24 3.33
CA LEU A 654 28.42 0.79 2.02
C LEU A 654 29.58 0.51 1.06
N SER A 655 29.38 -0.45 0.15
CA SER A 655 30.32 -0.76 -0.93
C SER A 655 30.25 0.28 -2.06
N ASN A 656 29.04 0.78 -2.37
CA ASN A 656 28.76 1.87 -3.31
C ASN A 656 27.86 2.91 -2.64
N ALA A 657 27.87 4.15 -3.16
CA ALA A 657 26.95 5.18 -2.68
C ALA A 657 25.52 4.80 -3.10
N ASN A 658 24.56 5.01 -2.22
CA ASN A 658 23.18 4.61 -2.44
C ASN A 658 22.20 5.64 -1.83
N GLU A 659 20.97 5.61 -2.29
CA GLU A 659 19.87 6.46 -1.81
C GLU A 659 18.75 5.55 -1.32
N LEU A 660 18.24 5.81 -0.13
CA LEU A 660 17.16 5.03 0.49
C LEU A 660 15.98 5.94 0.76
N LEU A 661 14.84 5.65 0.15
CA LEU A 661 13.58 6.35 0.42
C LEU A 661 12.88 5.66 1.59
N VAL A 662 12.58 6.42 2.64
CA VAL A 662 11.90 5.95 3.84
C VAL A 662 10.53 6.59 3.90
N SER A 663 9.47 5.80 3.77
CA SER A 663 8.08 6.25 3.90
C SER A 663 7.52 5.81 5.25
N GLY A 664 6.63 6.60 5.84
CA GLY A 664 6.04 6.30 7.15
C GLY A 664 5.41 7.50 7.82
N GLU A 665 5.18 7.40 9.12
CA GLU A 665 4.71 8.51 9.95
C GLU A 665 5.85 9.52 10.19
N TYR A 666 5.54 10.81 10.04
CA TYR A 666 6.49 11.86 10.35
C TYR A 666 6.59 12.10 11.86
N MET A 667 7.80 11.97 12.40
CA MET A 667 8.05 12.19 13.82
C MET A 667 8.44 13.63 14.09
N MET A 668 7.53 14.38 14.73
CA MET A 668 7.74 15.79 15.10
C MET A 668 8.96 15.96 16.02
N PRO A 669 9.90 16.87 15.71
CA PRO A 669 11.15 17.02 16.47
C PRO A 669 10.93 17.45 17.93
N GLU A 670 9.88 18.21 18.21
CA GLU A 670 9.49 18.67 19.54
C GLU A 670 8.88 17.57 20.42
N ASP A 671 8.25 16.57 19.81
CA ASP A 671 7.58 15.47 20.54
C ASP A 671 8.51 14.26 20.72
N ASN A 672 9.70 14.30 20.13
CA ASN A 672 10.69 13.22 20.14
C ASN A 672 12.02 13.66 20.79
N PRO A 673 12.03 13.98 22.11
CA PRO A 673 13.25 14.31 22.83
C PRO A 673 14.23 13.13 22.87
N ILE A 674 15.53 13.45 22.76
CA ILE A 674 16.58 12.42 22.75
C ILE A 674 17.26 12.38 24.12
N ASP A 675 17.12 11.25 24.81
CA ASP A 675 17.85 10.98 26.04
C ASP A 675 19.34 10.76 25.78
N LEU A 676 20.18 11.58 26.43
CA LEU A 676 21.62 11.48 26.36
C LEU A 676 22.16 10.82 27.62
N LEU A 677 23.01 9.80 27.43
CA LEU A 677 23.76 9.18 28.51
C LEU A 677 25.10 9.90 28.73
N ALA A 678 25.60 9.87 29.96
CA ALA A 678 26.94 10.37 30.24
C ALA A 678 27.98 9.57 29.43
N GLY A 679 28.78 10.25 28.61
CA GLY A 679 29.69 9.61 27.66
C GLY A 679 29.34 9.93 26.22
N TRP A 680 29.62 8.97 25.33
CA TRP A 680 29.35 9.08 23.89
C TRP A 680 27.92 8.63 23.58
N ASN A 681 27.25 9.40 22.72
CA ASN A 681 25.92 9.16 22.18
C ASN A 681 25.97 9.36 20.67
N MET A 682 25.04 8.73 19.96
CA MET A 682 24.83 8.91 18.53
C MET A 682 23.37 9.32 18.32
N ILE A 683 23.18 10.53 17.81
CA ILE A 683 21.86 11.14 17.67
C ILE A 683 21.53 11.36 16.20
N GLY A 684 20.25 11.29 15.88
CA GLY A 684 19.72 11.75 14.60
C GLY A 684 19.43 13.25 14.59
N TYR A 685 19.11 13.80 13.43
CA TYR A 685 18.61 15.16 13.27
C TYR A 685 17.17 15.11 12.76
N LEU A 686 16.23 15.55 13.61
CA LEU A 686 14.79 15.33 13.39
C LEU A 686 14.07 16.45 12.64
N ARG A 687 14.72 17.60 12.45
CA ARG A 687 14.11 18.74 11.75
C ARG A 687 14.29 18.61 10.25
N THR A 688 13.35 19.17 9.49
CA THR A 688 13.38 19.15 8.01
C THR A 688 14.39 20.15 7.45
N GLU A 689 14.50 21.33 8.08
CA GLU A 689 15.42 22.39 7.67
C GLU A 689 16.77 22.30 8.40
N PRO A 690 17.91 22.51 7.70
CA PRO A 690 19.22 22.57 8.32
C PRO A 690 19.34 23.67 9.39
N ALA A 691 20.09 23.40 10.46
CA ALA A 691 20.36 24.40 11.49
C ALA A 691 21.77 24.27 12.07
N ALA A 692 22.40 25.39 12.38
CA ALA A 692 23.76 25.44 12.90
C ALA A 692 23.93 24.60 14.18
N ALA A 693 24.95 23.75 14.22
CA ALA A 693 25.22 22.84 15.33
C ALA A 693 25.37 23.57 16.68
N ASP A 694 25.92 24.79 16.70
CA ASP A 694 26.06 25.59 17.90
C ASP A 694 24.72 26.14 18.43
N ALA A 695 23.76 26.37 17.53
CA ALA A 695 22.42 26.82 17.88
C ALA A 695 21.54 25.66 18.36
N VAL A 696 21.59 24.52 17.67
CA VAL A 696 20.87 23.29 18.05
C VAL A 696 21.31 22.79 19.42
N LEU A 697 22.63 22.77 19.66
CA LEU A 697 23.21 22.24 20.90
C LEU A 697 23.41 23.30 21.98
N ALA A 698 22.78 24.48 21.83
CA ALA A 698 23.02 25.64 22.69
C ALA A 698 22.66 25.37 24.15
N ASP A 699 21.57 24.65 24.42
CA ASP A 699 21.09 24.42 25.78
C ASP A 699 22.07 23.54 26.58
N ILE A 700 22.49 22.42 26.00
CA ILE A 700 23.49 21.50 26.59
C ILE A 700 24.88 22.15 26.66
N THR A 701 25.18 23.06 25.73
CA THR A 701 26.41 23.85 25.74
C THR A 701 26.41 24.90 26.86
N SER A 702 25.28 25.56 27.09
CA SER A 702 25.15 26.64 28.08
C SER A 702 25.36 26.16 29.53
N THR A 703 25.05 24.89 29.79
CA THR A 703 25.30 24.22 31.08
C THR A 703 26.74 23.71 31.21
N GLY A 704 27.53 23.78 30.13
CA GLY A 704 28.89 23.22 30.06
C GLY A 704 28.90 21.70 30.01
N ASN A 705 27.79 21.06 29.64
CA ASN A 705 27.68 19.61 29.63
C ASN A 705 28.23 18.99 28.33
N LEU A 706 28.10 19.67 27.19
CA LEU A 706 28.65 19.24 25.91
C LEU A 706 30.18 19.39 25.87
N VAL A 707 30.88 18.29 25.53
CA VAL A 707 32.33 18.26 25.37
C VAL A 707 32.74 18.42 23.91
N ILE A 708 32.11 17.66 23.01
CA ILE A 708 32.36 17.65 21.58
C ILE A 708 31.15 17.06 20.85
N ALA A 709 30.80 17.59 19.68
CA ALA A 709 29.95 16.94 18.70
C ALA A 709 30.74 16.70 17.41
N LYS A 710 30.44 15.64 16.66
CA LYS A 710 31.10 15.30 15.39
C LYS A 710 30.11 14.78 14.34
N ASP A 711 30.38 15.08 13.08
CA ASP A 711 29.75 14.41 11.94
C ASP A 711 30.54 13.16 11.51
N TYR A 712 30.02 12.42 10.52
CA TYR A 712 30.70 11.22 9.98
C TYR A 712 31.98 11.54 9.20
N SER A 713 32.13 12.76 8.69
CA SER A 713 33.35 13.25 8.03
C SER A 713 34.44 13.66 9.02
N GLY A 714 34.14 13.60 10.33
CA GLY A 714 35.04 13.94 11.40
C GLY A 714 35.19 15.44 11.64
N ASN A 715 34.34 16.29 11.05
CA ASN A 715 34.28 17.68 11.47
C ASN A 715 33.71 17.75 12.88
N ALA A 716 34.16 18.72 13.67
CA ALA A 716 33.82 18.78 15.09
C ALA A 716 33.26 20.15 15.49
N TYR A 717 32.26 20.15 16.36
CA TYR A 717 31.86 21.30 17.15
C TYR A 717 32.45 21.16 18.56
N LEU A 718 33.18 22.19 18.97
CA LEU A 718 33.99 22.23 20.19
C LEU A 718 33.68 23.52 20.97
N PRO A 719 32.69 23.48 21.88
CA PRO A 719 32.22 24.67 22.58
C PRO A 719 33.29 25.39 23.41
N GLU A 720 34.18 24.63 24.06
CA GLU A 720 35.27 25.18 24.90
C GLU A 720 36.20 26.12 24.11
N TRP A 721 36.34 25.89 22.81
CA TRP A 721 37.20 26.68 21.92
C TRP A 721 36.42 27.64 21.02
N ASN A 722 35.09 27.70 21.15
CA ASN A 722 34.22 28.45 20.23
C ASN A 722 34.53 28.09 18.76
N PHE A 723 34.67 26.80 18.49
CA PHE A 723 35.02 26.26 17.18
C PHE A 723 33.86 25.44 16.65
N ASN A 724 33.38 25.77 15.44
CA ASN A 724 32.37 24.99 14.73
C ASN A 724 32.92 24.57 13.36
N GLY A 725 33.29 23.29 13.23
CA GLY A 725 33.66 22.70 11.94
C GLY A 725 32.52 21.96 11.24
N ILE A 726 31.45 21.63 11.95
CA ILE A 726 30.28 20.93 11.37
C ILE A 726 29.49 21.88 10.48
N GLY A 727 29.30 23.12 10.95
CA GLY A 727 28.38 24.05 10.30
C GLY A 727 26.95 23.74 10.70
N ASP A 728 26.15 23.34 9.73
CA ASP A 728 24.74 22.99 9.93
C ASP A 728 24.58 21.49 10.13
N MET A 729 23.67 21.14 11.04
CA MET A 729 23.14 19.78 11.17
C MET A 729 22.00 19.62 10.16
N VAL A 730 21.97 18.50 9.46
CA VAL A 730 21.10 18.25 8.29
C VAL A 730 20.31 16.96 8.50
N ALA A 731 19.06 16.95 8.02
CA ALA A 731 18.22 15.75 8.02
C ALA A 731 18.88 14.60 7.27
N GLY A 732 18.67 13.38 7.77
CA GLY A 732 19.25 12.18 7.18
C GLY A 732 20.65 11.84 7.67
N GLU A 733 21.37 12.81 8.27
CA GLU A 733 22.67 12.57 8.90
C GLU A 733 22.54 12.23 10.39
N ALA A 734 23.58 11.62 10.95
CA ALA A 734 23.69 11.37 12.38
C ALA A 734 25.00 11.89 12.97
N TYR A 735 24.93 12.34 14.22
CA TYR A 735 25.99 13.06 14.91
C TYR A 735 26.41 12.35 16.19
N GLN A 736 27.73 12.31 16.43
CA GLN A 736 28.29 11.75 17.64
C GLN A 736 28.53 12.83 18.67
N LEU A 737 27.89 12.75 19.83
CA LEU A 737 28.00 13.72 20.91
C LEU A 737 28.65 13.10 22.13
N LYS A 738 29.54 13.85 22.78
CA LYS A 738 30.06 13.50 24.09
C LYS A 738 29.59 14.49 25.14
N VAL A 739 28.89 14.00 26.15
CA VAL A 739 28.41 14.80 27.29
C VAL A 739 29.02 14.32 28.61
N ASN A 740 29.16 15.22 29.57
CA ASN A 740 29.75 14.90 30.88
C ASN A 740 28.77 14.18 31.82
N ASN A 741 27.49 14.57 31.78
CA ASN A 741 26.39 14.01 32.55
C ASN A 741 25.22 13.69 31.62
N ALA A 742 24.37 12.76 32.04
CA ALA A 742 23.13 12.49 31.32
C ALA A 742 22.27 13.76 31.23
N ASP A 743 21.60 13.93 30.09
CA ASP A 743 20.83 15.13 29.73
C ASP A 743 19.75 14.75 28.71
N VAL A 744 18.91 15.70 28.32
CA VAL A 744 17.94 15.51 27.25
C VAL A 744 18.17 16.57 26.17
N LEU A 745 18.31 16.14 24.92
CA LEU A 745 18.32 17.04 23.78
C LEU A 745 16.89 17.23 23.28
N GLN A 746 16.44 18.48 23.33
CA GLN A 746 15.14 18.90 22.83
C GLN A 746 15.34 19.74 21.56
N TYR A 747 14.72 19.34 20.46
CA TYR A 747 14.67 20.17 19.26
C TYR A 747 13.55 21.20 19.34
N LEU A 748 13.75 22.34 18.68
CA LEU A 748 12.66 23.24 18.33
C LEU A 748 11.79 22.64 17.23
N SER A 749 10.51 23.01 17.23
CA SER A 749 9.57 22.72 16.15
C SER A 749 10.08 23.17 14.79
N ASN A 750 9.59 22.58 13.71
CA ASN A 750 9.88 23.06 12.35
C ASN A 750 9.35 24.47 12.09
N ASP A 751 8.29 24.89 12.78
CA ASP A 751 7.73 26.25 12.67
C ASP A 751 8.58 27.31 13.40
N ASP A 752 9.40 26.86 14.34
CA ASP A 752 10.29 27.73 15.09
C ASP A 752 11.65 27.88 14.40
N SER A 753 12.22 29.07 14.49
CA SER A 753 13.58 29.33 14.00
C SER A 753 14.60 29.30 15.12
N TYR A 754 15.69 28.57 14.94
CA TYR A 754 16.87 28.76 15.78
C TYR A 754 17.41 30.18 15.65
N ARG A 755 17.99 30.68 16.74
CA ARG A 755 18.70 31.96 16.71
C ARG A 755 19.90 31.84 15.76
N MET A 756 20.27 32.96 15.12
CA MET A 756 21.48 32.99 14.30
C MET A 756 22.68 32.48 15.09
N SER A 757 23.46 31.61 14.43
CA SER A 757 24.70 31.05 14.95
C SER A 757 25.59 32.15 15.53
N SER A 758 26.16 31.85 16.70
CA SER A 758 27.10 32.75 17.38
C SER A 758 28.56 32.41 17.06
N THR A 759 28.77 31.29 16.37
CA THR A 759 30.08 30.70 16.08
C THR A 759 30.30 30.64 14.58
N GLU A 760 31.37 31.26 14.07
CA GLU A 760 31.70 31.15 12.64
C GLU A 760 32.08 29.70 12.28
N VAL A 761 31.58 29.26 11.13
CA VAL A 761 31.90 27.93 10.59
C VAL A 761 33.30 27.94 10.02
N THR A 762 34.14 27.01 10.47
CA THR A 762 35.50 26.81 9.95
C THR A 762 35.49 25.65 8.97
N GLU A 763 35.45 25.94 7.68
CA GLU A 763 35.51 24.92 6.65
C GLU A 763 36.91 24.33 6.49
N ASN A 764 37.01 23.00 6.51
CA ASN A 764 38.27 22.30 6.27
C ASN A 764 38.49 21.99 4.78
N ASN A 765 38.93 23.00 4.03
CA ASN A 765 39.18 22.91 2.58
C ASN A 765 40.68 22.85 2.25
N VAL A 766 41.28 21.66 2.42
CA VAL A 766 42.66 21.39 2.02
C VAL A 766 42.82 21.31 0.49
N SER A 767 43.94 21.81 -0.02
CA SER A 767 44.28 21.92 -1.44
C SER A 767 45.60 21.22 -1.80
N HIS A 768 46.56 21.15 -0.87
CA HIS A 768 47.84 20.48 -1.04
C HIS A 768 47.79 19.03 -0.56
N TYR A 769 47.29 18.80 0.65
CA TYR A 769 47.03 17.47 1.17
C TYR A 769 45.64 16.98 0.75
N SER A 770 45.49 15.68 0.56
CA SER A 770 44.19 15.07 0.33
C SER A 770 43.44 14.87 1.65
N LYS A 771 42.10 14.86 1.60
CA LYS A 771 41.30 14.34 2.72
C LYS A 771 41.50 12.82 2.81
N VAL A 772 41.51 12.32 4.05
CA VAL A 772 41.56 10.89 4.33
C VAL A 772 40.13 10.38 4.45
N ALA A 773 39.87 9.21 3.88
CA ALA A 773 38.53 8.60 3.91
C ALA A 773 38.11 8.27 5.35
N PRO A 774 36.84 8.51 5.72
CA PRO A 774 36.31 8.10 7.02
C PRO A 774 36.45 6.60 7.28
N THR A 775 36.77 6.27 8.53
CA THR A 775 36.79 4.91 9.06
C THR A 775 35.90 4.80 10.30
N ASP A 776 35.73 3.59 10.84
CA ASP A 776 34.83 3.34 11.97
C ASP A 776 35.23 4.05 13.27
N ASN A 777 36.48 4.51 13.40
CA ASN A 777 36.98 5.22 14.58
C ASN A 777 37.89 6.40 14.20
N ASN A 778 37.82 7.48 14.98
CA ASN A 778 38.71 8.62 14.80
C ASN A 778 39.09 9.30 16.13
N MET A 779 40.17 10.06 16.08
CA MET A 779 40.67 10.90 17.17
C MET A 779 40.76 12.36 16.69
N THR A 780 40.25 13.28 17.49
CA THR A 780 40.32 14.72 17.20
C THR A 780 41.53 15.36 17.88
N VAL A 781 42.37 16.03 17.11
CA VAL A 781 43.54 16.77 17.60
C VAL A 781 43.29 18.27 17.47
N VAL A 782 43.34 18.96 18.60
CA VAL A 782 43.16 20.42 18.67
C VAL A 782 44.52 21.09 18.83
N ILE A 783 44.81 22.06 17.98
CA ILE A 783 46.06 22.82 17.96
C ILE A 783 45.72 24.31 18.08
N GLU A 784 45.98 24.89 19.26
CA GLU A 784 45.82 26.33 19.49
C GLU A 784 46.98 27.13 18.89
N ASP A 785 46.74 28.38 18.49
CA ASP A 785 47.80 29.31 18.03
C ASP A 785 48.96 29.42 19.03
N ALA A 786 48.64 29.38 20.32
CA ALA A 786 49.62 29.45 21.40
C ALA A 786 50.56 28.23 21.49
N ALA A 787 50.23 27.12 20.80
CA ALA A 787 51.07 25.93 20.74
C ALA A 787 52.22 26.06 19.71
N TRP A 788 52.15 27.03 18.80
CA TRP A 788 53.14 27.21 17.73
C TRP A 788 54.33 28.05 18.18
N ASP A 789 55.55 27.54 17.98
CA ASP A 789 56.78 28.34 18.09
C ASP A 789 56.85 29.41 16.99
N ILE A 790 56.40 29.03 15.78
CA ILE A 790 56.26 29.90 14.62
C ILE A 790 54.88 29.63 14.05
N LEU A 791 54.03 30.65 14.08
CA LEU A 791 52.66 30.56 13.62
C LEU A 791 52.61 30.29 12.09
N PRO A 792 51.82 29.31 11.62
CA PRO A 792 51.56 29.13 10.21
C PRO A 792 50.88 30.37 9.61
N THR A 793 51.05 30.59 8.31
CA THR A 793 50.32 31.65 7.61
C THR A 793 48.94 31.15 7.20
N GLU A 794 47.99 32.05 7.03
CA GLU A 794 46.67 31.74 6.47
C GLU A 794 46.80 30.97 5.14
N GLY A 795 46.01 29.92 4.97
CA GLY A 795 46.11 28.98 3.85
C GLY A 795 47.19 27.90 3.98
N SER A 796 47.91 27.83 5.10
CA SER A 796 48.76 26.67 5.41
C SER A 796 47.91 25.43 5.68
N GLU A 797 48.47 24.26 5.47
CA GLU A 797 47.78 22.98 5.72
C GLU A 797 48.62 22.09 6.64
N ILE A 798 47.96 21.35 7.51
CA ILE A 798 48.55 20.43 8.47
C ILE A 798 48.12 19.02 8.10
N ALA A 799 49.06 18.09 8.05
CA ALA A 799 48.78 16.68 7.82
C ALA A 799 49.35 15.82 8.96
N ALA A 800 48.57 14.83 9.38
CA ALA A 800 48.92 13.82 10.36
C ALA A 800 49.38 12.54 9.66
N PHE A 801 50.42 11.91 10.19
CA PHE A 801 51.03 10.69 9.65
C PHE A 801 51.20 9.62 10.73
N ASP A 802 51.01 8.37 10.33
CA ASP A 802 51.30 7.19 11.15
C ASP A 802 52.82 6.95 11.29
N LYS A 803 53.23 5.86 11.98
CA LYS A 803 54.65 5.57 12.20
C LYS A 803 55.40 5.15 10.91
N ASP A 804 54.65 4.67 9.91
CA ASP A 804 55.15 4.13 8.65
C ASP A 804 55.21 5.22 7.56
N GLY A 805 54.65 6.41 7.85
CA GLY A 805 54.65 7.59 7.00
C GLY A 805 53.41 7.74 6.11
N ASN A 806 52.35 6.96 6.37
CA ASN A 806 51.06 7.09 5.68
C ASN A 806 50.26 8.24 6.29
N MET A 807 49.55 9.00 5.45
CA MET A 807 48.72 10.11 5.90
C MET A 807 47.40 9.58 6.48
N VAL A 808 47.06 10.06 7.67
CA VAL A 808 45.91 9.59 8.46
C VAL A 808 44.96 10.73 8.86
N GLY A 809 45.29 11.96 8.49
CA GLY A 809 44.46 13.13 8.74
C GLY A 809 45.02 14.37 8.07
N SER A 810 44.16 15.35 7.78
CA SER A 810 44.59 16.64 7.25
C SER A 810 43.61 17.75 7.64
N ALA A 811 44.14 18.96 7.83
CA ALA A 811 43.32 20.15 8.03
C ALA A 811 43.97 21.42 7.50
N ILE A 812 43.16 22.38 7.06
CA ILE A 812 43.62 23.75 6.84
C ILE A 812 43.90 24.43 8.19
N TYR A 813 44.96 25.24 8.23
CA TYR A 813 45.26 26.05 9.41
C TYR A 813 44.19 27.13 9.60
N SER A 814 43.61 27.16 10.79
CA SER A 814 42.64 28.16 11.24
C SER A 814 43.09 28.75 12.58
N SER A 815 42.83 30.05 12.76
CA SER A 815 43.12 30.82 13.97
C SER A 815 41.81 31.19 14.66
N PRO A 816 41.70 31.10 16.00
CA PRO A 816 42.77 30.80 16.96
C PRO A 816 43.05 29.30 17.18
N VAL A 817 42.24 28.42 16.58
CA VAL A 817 42.27 26.98 16.81
C VAL A 817 42.17 26.24 15.49
N THR A 818 43.06 25.28 15.29
CA THR A 818 43.00 24.30 14.21
C THR A 818 42.60 22.94 14.75
N VAL A 819 41.70 22.25 14.04
CA VAL A 819 41.22 20.91 14.39
C VAL A 819 41.58 19.93 13.29
N VAL A 820 42.30 18.86 13.65
CA VAL A 820 42.72 17.80 12.73
C VAL A 820 42.09 16.50 13.19
N THR A 821 41.34 15.85 12.30
CA THR A 821 40.81 14.51 12.55
C THR A 821 41.81 13.47 12.05
N VAL A 822 42.13 12.53 12.93
CA VAL A 822 43.06 11.42 12.70
C VAL A 822 42.26 10.12 12.70
N TRP A 823 42.27 9.43 11.56
CA TRP A 823 41.49 8.21 11.35
C TRP A 823 42.19 6.96 11.87
N GLY A 824 41.41 6.08 12.48
CA GLY A 824 41.84 4.76 12.94
C GLY A 824 41.79 3.74 11.82
N ASP A 825 42.52 2.63 12.02
CA ASP A 825 42.53 1.51 11.09
C ASP A 825 41.17 0.81 11.05
N ASP A 826 40.59 0.67 9.85
CA ASP A 826 39.32 0.00 9.63
C ASP A 826 39.50 -1.52 9.67
N ALA A 827 38.91 -2.18 10.67
CA ALA A 827 39.04 -3.62 10.84
C ALA A 827 38.40 -4.45 9.70
N THR A 828 37.55 -3.82 8.87
CA THR A 828 36.88 -4.48 7.74
C THR A 828 37.70 -4.45 6.45
N THR A 829 38.82 -3.72 6.40
CA THR A 829 39.72 -3.71 5.25
C THR A 829 40.94 -4.61 5.50
N THR A 830 41.52 -5.15 4.41
CA THR A 830 42.70 -6.04 4.50
C THR A 830 44.02 -5.28 4.55
N SER A 831 44.00 -4.01 4.13
CA SER A 831 45.15 -3.12 4.12
C SER A 831 44.99 -2.06 5.20
N LYS A 832 46.07 -1.81 5.94
CA LYS A 832 46.09 -0.73 6.94
C LYS A 832 45.76 0.60 6.27
N ASP A 833 44.66 1.23 6.65
CA ASP A 833 44.13 2.47 6.07
C ASP A 833 44.00 3.62 7.09
N GLY A 834 44.30 3.33 8.36
CA GLY A 834 44.40 4.33 9.42
C GLY A 834 45.39 3.95 10.52
N MET A 835 45.30 4.62 11.66
CA MET A 835 46.17 4.37 12.80
C MET A 835 45.70 3.19 13.65
N VAL A 836 46.64 2.32 14.06
CA VAL A 836 46.34 1.26 15.04
C VAL A 836 46.42 1.83 16.46
N VAL A 837 45.63 1.29 17.39
CA VAL A 837 45.66 1.69 18.81
C VAL A 837 47.09 1.65 19.37
N SER A 838 47.48 2.69 20.10
CA SER A 838 48.82 2.93 20.64
C SER A 838 49.91 3.34 19.63
N GLU A 839 49.58 3.46 18.33
CA GLU A 839 50.52 3.97 17.33
C GLU A 839 50.75 5.48 17.48
N SER A 840 51.99 5.95 17.35
CA SER A 840 52.32 7.37 17.52
C SER A 840 51.99 8.19 16.28
N VAL A 841 51.34 9.35 16.46
CA VAL A 841 51.06 10.30 15.38
C VAL A 841 52.19 11.32 15.25
N SER A 842 52.52 11.66 14.01
CA SER A 842 53.45 12.74 13.66
C SER A 842 52.78 13.75 12.72
N PHE A 843 53.31 14.98 12.63
CA PHE A 843 52.66 16.04 11.86
C PHE A 843 53.63 16.76 10.94
N LYS A 844 53.10 17.20 9.79
CA LYS A 844 53.78 18.11 8.87
C LYS A 844 52.90 19.31 8.61
N VAL A 845 53.54 20.45 8.36
CA VAL A 845 52.88 21.67 7.91
C VAL A 845 53.39 22.04 6.52
N TRP A 846 52.46 22.34 5.63
CA TRP A 846 52.73 22.94 4.33
C TRP A 846 52.46 24.44 4.42
N ASN A 847 53.48 25.25 4.14
CA ASN A 847 53.40 26.71 4.17
C ASN A 847 54.17 27.29 2.97
N THR A 848 53.56 28.18 2.20
CA THR A 848 54.20 28.93 1.10
C THR A 848 54.97 28.02 0.13
N ASN A 849 54.41 26.85 -0.23
CA ASN A 849 55.02 25.80 -1.06
C ASN A 849 56.21 25.03 -0.45
N GLU A 850 56.45 25.13 0.86
CA GLU A 850 57.44 24.33 1.58
C GLU A 850 56.77 23.42 2.61
N VAL A 851 57.21 22.16 2.68
CA VAL A 851 56.77 21.20 3.70
C VAL A 851 57.80 21.16 4.82
N SER A 852 57.35 21.33 6.05
CA SER A 852 58.19 21.26 7.26
C SER A 852 57.62 20.25 8.26
N ASP A 853 58.49 19.44 8.85
CA ASP A 853 58.14 18.60 9.99
C ASP A 853 58.12 19.46 11.27
N PHE A 854 57.18 19.19 12.18
CA PHE A 854 57.22 19.77 13.53
C PHE A 854 57.07 18.71 14.60
N THR A 855 57.72 18.93 15.75
CA THR A 855 57.70 17.99 16.87
C THR A 855 56.78 18.52 17.96
N VAL A 856 55.82 17.71 18.39
CA VAL A 856 54.96 18.06 19.53
C VAL A 856 55.79 18.01 20.81
N SER A 857 55.96 19.16 21.46
CA SER A 857 56.75 19.27 22.69
C SER A 857 55.97 18.85 23.94
N LYS A 858 54.64 19.03 23.93
CA LYS A 858 53.74 18.74 25.05
C LYS A 858 52.30 18.53 24.57
N TRP A 859 51.62 17.57 25.19
CA TRP A 859 50.16 17.40 25.09
C TRP A 859 49.50 17.98 26.34
N ILE A 860 48.47 18.82 26.15
CA ILE A 860 47.70 19.40 27.27
C ILE A 860 46.70 18.36 27.81
N LYS A 861 46.08 17.60 26.92
CA LYS A 861 45.14 16.50 27.20
C LYS A 861 45.39 15.39 26.17
N GLY A 862 45.16 14.13 26.55
CA GLY A 862 45.45 12.97 25.70
C GLY A 862 46.94 12.62 25.59
N PHE A 863 47.30 11.87 24.56
CA PHE A 863 48.64 11.34 24.33
C PHE A 863 49.02 11.44 22.84
N SER A 864 50.31 11.29 22.53
CA SER A 864 50.79 11.22 21.14
C SER A 864 50.43 9.92 20.41
N SER A 865 49.70 9.02 21.06
CA SER A 865 49.35 7.72 20.53
C SER A 865 47.86 7.63 20.25
N PHE A 866 47.49 7.02 19.13
CA PHE A 866 46.10 6.84 18.73
C PHE A 866 45.32 6.03 19.78
N THR A 867 44.14 6.54 20.14
CA THR A 867 43.17 5.89 21.02
C THR A 867 41.79 6.01 20.38
N LYS A 868 41.03 4.91 20.41
CA LYS A 868 39.61 4.90 20.02
C LYS A 868 38.78 5.68 21.03
#